data_AF-A0A9E5UT32-F1
#
_entry.id   AF-A0A9E5UT32-F1
#
_cell.length_a   1.000
_cell.length_b   1.000
_cell.length_c   1.000
_cell.angle_alpha   90.00
_cell.angle_beta   90.00
_cell.angle_gamma   90.00
#
_symmetry.space_group_name_H-M   'P 1'
#
loop_
_entity.id
_entity.type
_entity.pdbx_description
1 polymer ?
#
loop_
_entity_poly.entity_id
_entity_poly.type
_entity_poly.pdbx_seq_one_letter_code
_entity_poly.pdbx_strand_id
1 'polypeptide(L)'
;MRIYFISVLSCWLLWSSASLAQNPRQKALNSMAQYLTFNQKMLLALFEECQEYYEEVERQKLKKGAFAPSRFTCPILPDNESEYWYGQSLSLSASLGADGTTLKSQLTALQSLLDEITRLARELETYHQLKDYERDHFEGAAQKLAKFPALMQGYQKAHYDLARQLEQVRFRQLSNTPTYLVFEKAMRDIVWEELEVLRQVRYNLAEGARTQDLKEVLIRQLEATEARIWQMEKLNPANLHYQAQNTVKGFIQMLGEIQETRKYYLNEYFYEDRLSDAKANAVLKALQNMLNGGLIADFNLFVQYCQNSGTGFLSANIPFIPMIWKIDLGQNPAPDYAPRYQAADIPGFVPVSKPEVWNKQAYQAFLKYAEFLNEGIRTYNFFNAHLLSNIAYQDFANQQRFYFNYSKYVIPITQYHYARLYTQFLPPECQASLLAQAQNIMSLWEEMDAYRLELTAQYAQKKYLEDNFARIAQIRDRVQQLSQIMESLTDSFRRDLWAVFESRPLDKPASSWQRSARALHELVLEERKVLLATRDYLQKKNASLPDANAIDALLRKLLTDEYDNMKGIEKLGRYNGLCPYSPYEDIAKEGQRWAEILAKQPREGYEPVLKLYNNTIQEYNRFVSLSPDKCLPEIYQPAAFFFKEPLPASNPRPATRPNPTPPNNTPKGIQVGRDTVIIYRTDTVFVYQTDTVYLDNSMVGEEFYSLEGFAPNNMVLLVDVSGSMNAPSRLPLLKTSLKKLVGIMRPEDE
;
A
#
# COMPACT_ATOMS: atom_id res chain seq x y z
N MET A 1 14.22 -24.62 1.84
CA MET A 1 12.97 -24.15 1.20
C MET A 1 12.86 -24.64 -0.26
N ARG A 2 13.35 -25.85 -0.58
CA ARG A 2 13.42 -26.41 -1.96
C ARG A 2 12.36 -27.49 -2.27
N ILE A 3 11.52 -27.86 -1.30
CA ILE A 3 10.62 -29.04 -1.41
C ILE A 3 9.12 -28.65 -1.53
N TYR A 4 8.75 -27.41 -1.20
CA TYR A 4 7.35 -26.97 -1.26
C TYR A 4 6.91 -26.34 -2.60
N PHE A 5 7.85 -26.03 -3.50
CA PHE A 5 7.52 -25.47 -4.83
C PHE A 5 7.17 -26.57 -5.86
N ILE A 6 7.60 -27.81 -5.62
CA ILE A 6 7.38 -28.94 -6.54
C ILE A 6 5.99 -29.57 -6.33
N SER A 7 5.41 -29.45 -5.14
CA SER A 7 4.17 -30.16 -4.75
C SER A 7 2.88 -29.49 -5.23
N VAL A 8 2.88 -28.20 -5.55
CA VAL A 8 1.74 -27.52 -6.19
C VAL A 8 1.82 -27.58 -7.72
N LEU A 9 3.02 -27.81 -8.30
CA LEU A 9 3.19 -27.96 -9.75
C LEU A 9 2.77 -29.35 -10.29
N SER A 10 2.81 -30.39 -9.45
CA SER A 10 2.57 -31.78 -9.87
C SER A 10 1.09 -32.20 -10.02
N CYS A 11 0.14 -31.37 -9.57
CA CYS A 11 -1.31 -31.64 -9.74
C CYS A 11 -1.94 -30.99 -11.00
N TRP A 12 -1.17 -30.25 -11.80
CA TRP A 12 -1.67 -29.56 -13.00
C TRP A 12 -1.36 -30.27 -14.33
N LEU A 13 -0.67 -31.42 -14.31
CA LEU A 13 -0.19 -32.10 -15.53
C LEU A 13 -0.92 -33.41 -15.88
N LEU A 14 -1.94 -33.78 -15.13
CA LEU A 14 -2.84 -34.85 -15.52
C LEU A 14 -4.22 -34.23 -15.48
N TRP A 15 -4.77 -33.89 -16.64
CA TRP A 15 -6.10 -34.26 -17.08
C TRP A 15 -6.23 -33.98 -18.57
N SER A 16 -6.57 -35.05 -19.28
CA SER A 16 -6.60 -35.22 -20.72
C SER A 16 -7.37 -34.13 -21.46
N SER A 17 -6.75 -33.65 -22.52
CA SER A 17 -7.36 -33.01 -23.68
C SER A 17 -8.65 -33.72 -24.13
N ALA A 18 -9.81 -33.18 -23.77
CA ALA A 18 -11.05 -33.45 -24.48
C ALA A 18 -10.96 -32.76 -25.85
N SER A 19 -10.50 -33.49 -26.86
CA SER A 19 -10.39 -33.00 -28.23
C SER A 19 -11.78 -32.93 -28.88
N LEU A 20 -12.48 -31.81 -28.70
CA LEU A 20 -13.41 -31.33 -29.73
C LEU A 20 -12.60 -31.17 -31.03
N ALA A 21 -13.14 -31.62 -32.16
CA ALA A 21 -12.45 -31.60 -33.45
C ALA A 21 -12.05 -30.16 -33.84
N GLN A 22 -10.82 -29.77 -33.52
CA GLN A 22 -10.27 -28.46 -33.87
C GLN A 22 -9.98 -28.44 -35.38
N ASN A 23 -10.41 -27.38 -36.08
CA ASN A 23 -10.05 -27.21 -37.48
C ASN A 23 -8.51 -27.05 -37.62
N PRO A 24 -7.91 -27.34 -38.79
CA PRO A 24 -6.46 -27.29 -38.97
C PRO A 24 -5.82 -25.93 -38.63
N ARG A 25 -6.53 -24.82 -38.88
CA ARG A 25 -6.10 -23.46 -38.54
C ARG A 25 -5.99 -23.25 -37.04
N GLN A 26 -7.00 -23.69 -36.28
CA GLN A 26 -7.03 -23.62 -34.83
C GLN A 26 -5.90 -24.45 -34.22
N LYS A 27 -5.66 -25.65 -34.75
CA LYS A 27 -4.55 -26.51 -34.32
C LYS A 27 -3.19 -25.86 -34.55
N ALA A 28 -3.01 -25.13 -35.66
CA ALA A 28 -1.79 -24.39 -35.96
C ALA A 28 -1.54 -23.26 -34.94
N LEU A 29 -2.56 -22.41 -34.70
CA LEU A 29 -2.46 -21.31 -33.74
C LEU A 29 -2.21 -21.82 -32.31
N ASN A 30 -2.87 -22.91 -31.92
CA ASN A 30 -2.69 -23.54 -30.61
C ASN A 30 -1.28 -24.11 -30.42
N SER A 31 -0.72 -24.74 -31.45
CA SER A 31 0.64 -25.30 -31.37
C SER A 31 1.68 -24.20 -31.16
N MET A 32 1.54 -23.06 -31.86
CA MET A 32 2.43 -21.91 -31.70
C MET A 32 2.36 -21.31 -30.29
N ALA A 33 1.16 -21.23 -29.71
CA ALA A 33 0.99 -20.73 -28.35
C ALA A 33 1.53 -21.68 -27.26
N GLN A 34 1.42 -23.00 -27.46
CA GLN A 34 2.02 -23.97 -26.54
C GLN A 34 3.55 -23.85 -26.53
N TYR A 35 4.17 -23.68 -27.70
CA TYR A 35 5.59 -23.42 -27.81
C TYR A 35 6.03 -22.15 -27.05
N LEU A 36 5.27 -21.05 -27.18
CA LEU A 36 5.51 -19.82 -26.41
C LEU A 36 5.46 -20.06 -24.89
N THR A 37 4.47 -20.82 -24.43
CA THR A 37 4.28 -21.16 -23.01
C THR A 37 5.42 -21.98 -22.44
N PHE A 38 5.88 -22.97 -23.18
CA PHE A 38 6.92 -23.88 -22.70
C PHE A 38 8.25 -23.15 -22.50
N ASN A 39 8.65 -22.32 -23.48
CA ASN A 39 9.94 -21.64 -23.44
C ASN A 39 10.05 -20.58 -22.36
N GLN A 40 8.96 -19.87 -22.06
CA GLN A 40 9.01 -18.87 -21.00
C GLN A 40 9.27 -19.46 -19.61
N LYS A 41 8.80 -20.68 -19.32
CA LYS A 41 9.10 -21.37 -18.05
C LYS A 41 10.61 -21.61 -17.88
N MET A 42 11.27 -22.04 -18.95
CA MET A 42 12.73 -22.26 -18.94
C MET A 42 13.50 -20.96 -18.71
N LEU A 43 13.03 -19.84 -19.30
CA LEU A 43 13.64 -18.53 -19.12
C LEU A 43 13.42 -17.94 -17.72
N LEU A 44 12.29 -18.26 -17.07
CA LEU A 44 12.07 -17.91 -15.67
C LEU A 44 13.07 -18.63 -14.77
N ALA A 45 13.27 -19.94 -14.97
CA ALA A 45 14.27 -20.70 -14.22
C ALA A 45 15.71 -20.17 -14.45
N LEU A 46 16.01 -19.73 -15.68
CA LEU A 46 17.31 -19.10 -15.98
C LEU A 46 17.50 -17.79 -15.20
N PHE A 47 16.47 -16.95 -15.09
CA PHE A 47 16.55 -15.74 -14.29
C PHE A 47 16.84 -16.05 -12.81
N GLU A 48 16.11 -16.99 -12.22
CA GLU A 48 16.29 -17.39 -10.82
C GLU A 48 17.71 -17.92 -10.56
N GLU A 49 18.21 -18.78 -11.45
CA GLU A 49 19.58 -19.31 -11.35
C GLU A 49 20.64 -18.19 -11.51
N CYS A 50 20.43 -17.24 -12.42
CA CYS A 50 21.33 -16.10 -12.59
C CYS A 50 21.33 -15.18 -11.37
N GLN A 51 20.17 -14.96 -10.74
CA GLN A 51 20.05 -14.20 -9.52
C GLN A 51 20.81 -14.88 -8.37
N GLU A 52 20.51 -16.15 -8.10
CA GLU A 52 21.18 -16.92 -7.03
C GLU A 52 22.70 -16.96 -7.24
N TYR A 53 23.14 -17.16 -8.49
CA TYR A 53 24.55 -17.18 -8.84
C TYR A 53 25.23 -15.82 -8.64
N TYR A 54 24.61 -14.72 -9.06
CA TYR A 54 25.16 -13.37 -8.88
C TYR A 54 25.34 -13.03 -7.39
N GLU A 55 24.32 -13.29 -6.56
CA GLU A 55 24.38 -13.04 -5.12
C GLU A 55 25.51 -13.80 -4.43
N GLU A 56 25.75 -15.05 -4.83
CA GLU A 56 26.85 -15.85 -4.28
C GLU A 56 28.22 -15.36 -4.75
N VAL A 57 28.38 -14.98 -6.03
CA VAL A 57 29.63 -14.40 -6.55
C VAL A 57 30.01 -13.13 -5.79
N GLU A 58 29.06 -12.20 -5.57
CA GLU A 58 29.32 -10.98 -4.83
C GLU A 58 29.66 -11.25 -3.35
N ARG A 59 28.98 -12.22 -2.72
CA ARG A 59 29.30 -12.67 -1.36
C ARG A 59 30.74 -13.19 -1.24
N GLN A 60 31.23 -13.88 -2.27
CA GLN A 60 32.58 -14.42 -2.30
C GLN A 60 33.65 -13.36 -2.54
N LYS A 61 33.38 -12.36 -3.37
CA LYS A 61 34.28 -11.21 -3.52
C LYS A 61 34.47 -10.47 -2.20
N LEU A 62 33.43 -10.39 -1.36
CA LEU A 62 33.47 -9.71 -0.06
C LEU A 62 34.15 -10.53 1.05
N LYS A 63 34.09 -11.86 1.01
CA LYS A 63 34.70 -12.74 2.02
C LYS A 63 36.04 -13.28 1.55
N LYS A 64 37.14 -12.83 2.18
CA LYS A 64 38.46 -13.49 2.08
C LYS A 64 38.42 -14.85 2.80
N GLY A 65 37.81 -15.89 2.21
CA GLY A 65 37.90 -17.26 2.75
C GLY A 65 36.91 -18.32 2.22
N ALA A 66 37.49 -19.38 1.64
CA ALA A 66 37.17 -20.82 1.67
C ALA A 66 35.71 -21.34 1.58
N PHE A 67 34.78 -20.66 0.93
CA PHE A 67 33.55 -21.31 0.46
C PHE A 67 33.70 -21.74 -1.00
N ALA A 68 33.39 -23.00 -1.31
CA ALA A 68 33.28 -23.44 -2.70
C ALA A 68 32.11 -22.69 -3.35
N PRO A 69 32.28 -22.08 -4.53
CA PRO A 69 31.21 -21.35 -5.19
C PRO A 69 30.04 -22.25 -5.56
N SER A 70 28.84 -21.68 -5.42
CA SER A 70 27.63 -22.34 -5.91
C SER A 70 27.79 -22.59 -7.40
N ARG A 71 27.54 -23.83 -7.80
CA ARG A 71 27.62 -24.27 -9.19
C ARG A 71 26.48 -23.66 -9.98
N PHE A 72 26.78 -22.79 -10.93
CA PHE A 72 25.81 -22.40 -11.95
C PHE A 72 25.50 -23.62 -12.82
N THR A 73 24.23 -23.98 -12.92
CA THR A 73 23.76 -25.07 -13.80
C THR A 73 22.77 -24.49 -14.80
N CYS A 74 22.98 -24.70 -16.11
CA CYS A 74 22.05 -24.21 -17.11
C CYS A 74 20.67 -24.89 -16.93
N PRO A 75 19.60 -24.14 -16.58
CA PRO A 75 18.29 -24.75 -16.35
C PRO A 75 17.54 -25.03 -17.66
N ILE A 76 18.03 -24.51 -18.79
CA ILE A 76 17.50 -24.80 -20.12
C ILE A 76 18.04 -26.17 -20.56
N LEU A 77 17.22 -27.20 -20.39
CA LEU A 77 17.48 -28.55 -20.85
C LEU A 77 16.97 -28.75 -22.29
N PRO A 78 17.59 -29.64 -23.09
CA PRO A 78 16.96 -30.14 -24.29
C PRO A 78 15.69 -30.90 -23.87
N ASP A 79 14.54 -30.27 -24.06
CA ASP A 79 13.24 -30.89 -23.77
C ASP A 79 12.54 -31.27 -25.08
N ASN A 80 12.19 -32.56 -25.16
CA ASN A 80 11.41 -33.12 -26.27
C ASN A 80 10.09 -32.36 -26.49
N GLU A 81 9.51 -31.76 -25.44
CA GLU A 81 8.26 -30.99 -25.55
C GLU A 81 8.44 -29.66 -26.30
N SER A 82 9.50 -28.89 -26.04
CA SER A 82 9.75 -27.64 -26.78
C SER A 82 9.98 -27.92 -28.26
N GLU A 83 10.84 -28.90 -28.56
CA GLU A 83 11.14 -29.33 -29.92
C GLU A 83 9.89 -29.87 -30.64
N TYR A 84 9.06 -30.64 -29.92
CA TYR A 84 7.78 -31.13 -30.43
C TYR A 84 6.85 -29.99 -30.83
N TRP A 85 6.61 -29.02 -29.94
CA TRP A 85 5.70 -27.90 -30.23
C TRP A 85 6.24 -26.98 -31.32
N TYR A 86 7.57 -26.79 -31.38
CA TYR A 86 8.21 -26.08 -32.49
C TYR A 86 7.96 -26.79 -33.82
N GLY A 87 8.23 -28.10 -33.90
CA GLY A 87 8.00 -28.91 -35.09
C GLY A 87 6.53 -28.93 -35.53
N GLN A 88 5.60 -29.09 -34.60
CA GLN A 88 4.15 -29.01 -34.87
C GLN A 88 3.77 -27.63 -35.43
N SER A 89 4.25 -26.55 -34.82
CA SER A 89 3.98 -25.18 -35.27
C SER A 89 4.46 -24.93 -36.70
N LEU A 90 5.66 -25.41 -37.05
CA LEU A 90 6.20 -25.30 -38.40
C LEU A 90 5.37 -26.09 -39.42
N SER A 91 5.02 -27.34 -39.11
CA SER A 91 4.27 -28.21 -40.03
C SER A 91 2.84 -27.73 -40.29
N LEU A 92 2.19 -27.15 -39.28
CA LEU A 92 0.81 -26.68 -39.37
C LEU A 92 0.68 -25.25 -39.89
N SER A 93 1.77 -24.47 -39.92
CA SER A 93 1.78 -23.06 -40.36
C SER A 93 1.14 -22.84 -41.74
N ALA A 94 1.31 -23.78 -42.68
CA ALA A 94 0.73 -23.70 -44.02
C ALA A 94 -0.81 -23.60 -44.03
N SER A 95 -1.48 -24.15 -43.01
CA SER A 95 -2.95 -24.10 -42.89
C SER A 95 -3.49 -22.66 -42.71
N LEU A 96 -2.63 -21.72 -42.30
CA LEU A 96 -2.95 -20.30 -42.07
C LEU A 96 -2.72 -19.41 -43.31
N GLY A 97 -2.27 -19.97 -44.44
CA GLY A 97 -2.03 -19.20 -45.67
C GLY A 97 -0.92 -18.14 -45.50
N ALA A 98 -1.16 -16.91 -45.97
CA ALA A 98 -0.19 -15.81 -45.90
C ALA A 98 0.22 -15.48 -44.45
N ASP A 99 -0.73 -15.48 -43.52
CA ASP A 99 -0.47 -15.27 -42.09
C ASP A 99 0.48 -16.32 -41.52
N GLY A 100 0.39 -17.57 -42.01
CA GLY A 100 1.25 -18.68 -41.62
C GLY A 100 2.72 -18.47 -41.98
N THR A 101 3.00 -17.80 -43.11
CA THR A 101 4.37 -17.50 -43.54
C THR A 101 5.02 -16.48 -42.60
N THR A 102 4.28 -15.41 -42.27
CA THR A 102 4.74 -14.37 -41.32
C THR A 102 4.97 -14.95 -39.93
N LEU A 103 4.00 -15.70 -39.39
CA LEU A 103 4.09 -16.32 -38.08
C LEU A 103 5.25 -17.32 -38.00
N LYS A 104 5.47 -18.11 -39.05
CA LYS A 104 6.61 -19.03 -39.14
C LYS A 104 7.94 -18.29 -39.08
N SER A 105 8.08 -17.17 -39.81
CA SER A 105 9.31 -16.36 -39.77
C SER A 105 9.59 -15.79 -38.38
N GLN A 106 8.55 -15.26 -37.71
CA GLN A 106 8.66 -14.75 -36.34
C GLN A 106 9.03 -15.85 -35.35
N LEU A 107 8.42 -17.04 -35.49
CA LEU A 107 8.71 -18.21 -34.67
C LEU A 107 10.17 -18.67 -34.81
N THR A 108 10.70 -18.71 -36.04
CA THR A 108 12.11 -19.06 -36.28
C THR A 108 13.08 -18.02 -35.71
N ALA A 109 12.75 -16.72 -35.81
CA ALA A 109 13.56 -15.68 -35.18
C ALA A 109 13.57 -15.81 -33.64
N LEU A 110 12.43 -16.16 -33.05
CA LEU A 110 12.32 -16.40 -31.61
C LEU A 110 13.14 -17.62 -31.16
N GLN A 111 13.11 -18.72 -31.92
CA GLN A 111 13.95 -19.91 -31.65
C GLN A 111 15.44 -19.54 -31.70
N SER A 112 15.88 -18.75 -32.68
CA SER A 112 17.28 -18.30 -32.77
C SER A 112 17.73 -17.55 -31.52
N LEU A 113 16.88 -16.69 -30.97
CA LEU A 113 17.18 -15.97 -29.72
C LEU A 113 17.27 -16.93 -28.52
N LEU A 114 16.38 -17.94 -28.46
CA LEU A 114 16.44 -18.98 -27.42
C LEU A 114 17.74 -19.79 -27.50
N ASP A 115 18.18 -20.14 -28.71
CA ASP A 115 19.43 -20.87 -28.94
C ASP A 115 20.64 -20.04 -28.49
N GLU A 116 20.65 -18.74 -28.74
CA GLU A 116 21.69 -17.83 -28.27
C GLU A 116 21.73 -17.72 -26.74
N ILE A 117 20.57 -17.59 -26.09
CA ILE A 117 20.45 -17.58 -24.63
C ILE A 117 20.95 -18.89 -24.04
N THR A 118 20.53 -20.01 -24.61
CA THR A 118 20.93 -21.37 -24.17
C THR A 118 22.43 -21.57 -24.30
N ARG A 119 23.02 -21.14 -25.42
CA ARG A 119 24.47 -21.20 -25.63
C ARG A 119 25.21 -20.39 -24.57
N LEU A 120 24.78 -19.15 -24.29
CA LEU A 120 25.41 -18.31 -23.27
C LEU A 120 25.29 -18.91 -21.86
N ALA A 121 24.15 -19.51 -21.52
CA ALA A 121 23.96 -20.22 -20.25
C ALA A 121 24.92 -21.43 -20.11
N ARG A 122 25.09 -22.21 -21.19
CA ARG A 122 26.06 -23.32 -21.20
C ARG A 122 27.51 -22.85 -21.14
N GLU A 123 27.84 -21.71 -21.74
CA GLU A 123 29.16 -21.09 -21.62
C GLU A 123 29.45 -20.66 -20.17
N LEU A 124 28.45 -20.12 -19.46
CA LEU A 124 28.59 -19.76 -18.04
C LEU A 124 28.71 -21.01 -17.14
N GLU A 125 27.94 -22.04 -17.41
CA GLU A 125 28.08 -23.33 -16.74
C GLU A 125 29.47 -23.94 -16.97
N THR A 126 29.95 -23.97 -18.22
CA THR A 126 31.27 -24.51 -18.58
C THR A 126 32.38 -23.74 -17.88
N TYR A 127 32.31 -22.41 -17.86
CA TYR A 127 33.22 -21.54 -17.13
C TYR A 127 33.32 -21.93 -15.64
N HIS A 128 32.19 -22.27 -15.01
CA HIS A 128 32.18 -22.72 -13.64
C HIS A 128 32.75 -24.14 -13.50
N GLN A 129 32.39 -25.06 -14.39
CA GLN A 129 32.88 -26.45 -14.37
C GLN A 129 34.41 -26.52 -14.57
N LEU A 130 34.98 -25.65 -15.39
CA LEU A 130 36.42 -25.53 -15.64
C LEU A 130 37.17 -24.75 -14.54
N LYS A 131 36.44 -24.15 -13.59
CA LYS A 131 36.98 -23.31 -12.51
C LYS A 131 37.78 -22.10 -12.98
N ASP A 132 37.42 -21.53 -14.13
CA ASP A 132 38.10 -20.33 -14.65
C ASP A 132 38.03 -19.14 -13.67
N TYR A 133 37.01 -19.11 -12.81
CA TYR A 133 36.85 -18.12 -11.74
C TYR A 133 38.00 -18.09 -10.73
N GLU A 134 38.75 -19.19 -10.55
CA GLU A 134 39.93 -19.22 -9.68
C GLU A 134 41.07 -18.39 -10.26
N ARG A 135 41.08 -18.19 -11.59
CA ARG A 135 42.14 -17.50 -12.34
C ARG A 135 41.84 -16.02 -12.60
N ASP A 136 40.58 -15.70 -12.91
CA ASP A 136 40.16 -14.35 -13.31
C ASP A 136 39.35 -13.61 -12.25
N HIS A 137 39.22 -14.19 -11.05
CA HIS A 137 38.46 -13.62 -9.93
C HIS A 137 37.02 -13.22 -10.28
N PHE A 138 36.33 -14.07 -11.05
CA PHE A 138 34.94 -13.90 -11.48
C PHE A 138 34.69 -12.83 -12.56
N GLU A 139 35.74 -12.32 -13.21
CA GLU A 139 35.57 -11.36 -14.31
C GLU A 139 34.83 -12.00 -15.50
N GLY A 140 35.19 -13.23 -15.88
CA GLY A 140 34.54 -13.95 -16.97
C GLY A 140 33.07 -14.29 -16.70
N ALA A 141 32.69 -14.48 -15.43
CA ALA A 141 31.29 -14.61 -15.02
C ALA A 141 30.53 -13.28 -15.20
N ALA A 142 31.10 -12.17 -14.72
CA ALA A 142 30.50 -10.84 -14.85
C ALA A 142 30.25 -10.45 -16.32
N GLN A 143 31.23 -10.71 -17.21
CA GLN A 143 31.09 -10.45 -18.65
C GLN A 143 29.98 -11.27 -19.31
N LYS A 144 29.79 -12.54 -18.90
CA LYS A 144 28.70 -13.39 -19.43
C LYS A 144 27.34 -12.95 -18.88
N LEU A 145 27.26 -12.68 -17.57
CA LEU A 145 26.03 -12.21 -16.92
C LEU A 145 25.53 -10.89 -17.52
N ALA A 146 26.44 -9.97 -17.88
CA ALA A 146 26.12 -8.70 -18.51
C ALA A 146 25.49 -8.82 -19.92
N LYS A 147 25.63 -9.97 -20.60
CA LYS A 147 25.07 -10.21 -21.94
C LYS A 147 23.61 -10.69 -21.91
N PHE A 148 23.18 -11.38 -20.85
CA PHE A 148 21.81 -11.90 -20.77
C PHE A 148 20.73 -10.83 -20.87
N PRO A 149 20.82 -9.65 -20.20
CA PRO A 149 19.78 -8.63 -20.28
C PRO A 149 19.35 -8.26 -21.70
N ALA A 150 20.31 -8.08 -22.62
CA ALA A 150 20.02 -7.71 -24.01
C ALA A 150 19.34 -8.85 -24.77
N LEU A 151 19.84 -10.09 -24.61
CA LEU A 151 19.25 -11.27 -25.25
C LEU A 151 17.84 -11.54 -24.74
N MET A 152 17.63 -11.47 -23.42
CA MET A 152 16.32 -11.64 -22.78
C MET A 152 15.33 -10.56 -23.23
N GLN A 153 15.77 -9.30 -23.31
CA GLN A 153 14.93 -8.22 -23.83
C GLN A 153 14.54 -8.47 -25.30
N GLY A 154 15.50 -8.93 -26.13
CA GLY A 154 15.25 -9.30 -27.52
C GLY A 154 14.24 -10.44 -27.64
N TYR A 155 14.44 -11.51 -26.85
CA TYR A 155 13.52 -12.65 -26.79
C TYR A 155 12.12 -12.24 -26.37
N GLN A 156 11.98 -11.48 -25.28
CA GLN A 156 10.68 -11.02 -24.81
C GLN A 156 9.95 -10.15 -25.83
N LYS A 157 10.68 -9.28 -26.53
CA LYS A 157 10.10 -8.47 -27.61
C LYS A 157 9.58 -9.38 -28.74
N ALA A 158 10.41 -10.28 -29.25
CA ALA A 158 10.01 -11.20 -30.32
C ALA A 158 8.85 -12.11 -29.89
N HIS A 159 8.85 -12.56 -28.64
CA HIS A 159 7.76 -13.33 -28.04
C HIS A 159 6.46 -12.52 -28.03
N TYR A 160 6.51 -11.28 -27.55
CA TYR A 160 5.35 -10.39 -27.50
C TYR A 160 4.78 -10.12 -28.90
N ASP A 161 5.65 -9.79 -29.86
CA ASP A 161 5.27 -9.50 -31.24
C ASP A 161 4.58 -10.70 -31.89
N LEU A 162 5.12 -11.91 -31.68
CA LEU A 162 4.52 -13.16 -32.14
C LEU A 162 3.16 -13.43 -31.45
N ALA A 163 3.07 -13.25 -30.13
CA ALA A 163 1.83 -13.44 -29.38
C ALA A 163 0.71 -12.49 -29.87
N ARG A 164 1.01 -11.21 -30.05
CA ARG A 164 0.07 -10.22 -30.62
C ARG A 164 -0.34 -10.57 -32.06
N GLN A 165 0.59 -11.03 -32.90
CA GLN A 165 0.27 -11.43 -34.26
C GLN A 165 -0.66 -12.66 -34.30
N LEU A 166 -0.39 -13.66 -33.45
CA LEU A 166 -1.26 -14.84 -33.30
C LEU A 166 -2.70 -14.45 -32.93
N GLU A 167 -2.85 -13.50 -32.02
CA GLU A 167 -4.14 -12.95 -31.62
C GLU A 167 -4.86 -12.26 -32.77
N GLN A 168 -4.18 -11.39 -33.52
CA GLN A 168 -4.76 -10.69 -34.66
C GLN A 168 -5.25 -11.64 -35.75
N VAL A 169 -4.49 -12.70 -36.02
CA VAL A 169 -4.89 -13.75 -36.98
C VAL A 169 -6.15 -14.47 -36.50
N ARG A 170 -6.24 -14.78 -35.20
CA ARG A 170 -7.41 -15.43 -34.62
C ARG A 170 -8.66 -14.54 -34.62
N PHE A 171 -8.56 -13.29 -34.16
CA PHE A 171 -9.72 -12.39 -34.08
C PHE A 171 -10.32 -12.09 -35.47
N ARG A 172 -9.50 -12.04 -36.53
CA ARG A 172 -9.99 -11.90 -37.91
C ARG A 172 -10.84 -13.09 -38.38
N GLN A 173 -10.73 -14.25 -37.73
CA GLN A 173 -11.44 -15.47 -38.10
C GLN A 173 -12.78 -15.65 -37.35
N LEU A 174 -13.10 -14.79 -36.38
CA LEU A 174 -14.33 -14.85 -35.58
C LEU A 174 -15.32 -13.79 -36.07
N SER A 175 -16.39 -14.20 -36.77
CA SER A 175 -17.28 -13.31 -37.54
C SER A 175 -18.59 -12.89 -36.85
N ASN A 176 -18.83 -13.25 -35.60
CA ASN A 176 -19.93 -12.73 -34.76
C ASN A 176 -19.44 -12.70 -33.31
N THR A 177 -19.84 -11.70 -32.52
CA THR A 177 -19.27 -11.44 -31.18
C THR A 177 -20.07 -12.10 -30.05
N PRO A 178 -19.79 -13.36 -29.64
CA PRO A 178 -20.31 -13.91 -28.39
C PRO A 178 -19.74 -13.13 -27.19
N THR A 179 -20.57 -12.99 -26.15
CA THR A 179 -20.25 -12.33 -24.88
C THR A 179 -18.88 -12.72 -24.32
N TYR A 180 -18.50 -13.99 -24.41
CA TYR A 180 -17.20 -14.50 -23.91
C TYR A 180 -15.98 -13.87 -24.60
N LEU A 181 -16.05 -13.54 -25.89
CA LEU A 181 -14.93 -12.91 -26.59
C LEU A 181 -14.70 -11.46 -26.15
N VAL A 182 -15.76 -10.76 -25.73
CA VAL A 182 -15.63 -9.40 -25.19
C VAL A 182 -14.84 -9.43 -23.89
N PHE A 183 -15.18 -10.35 -22.98
CA PHE A 183 -14.44 -10.55 -21.73
C PHE A 183 -13.01 -11.02 -21.98
N GLU A 184 -12.82 -12.02 -22.86
CA GLU A 184 -11.46 -12.49 -23.18
C GLU A 184 -10.58 -11.34 -23.68
N LYS A 185 -11.09 -10.56 -24.66
CA LYS A 185 -10.33 -9.45 -25.23
C LYS A 185 -9.99 -8.42 -24.15
N ALA A 186 -10.95 -8.04 -23.32
CA ALA A 186 -10.73 -7.06 -22.25
C ALA A 186 -9.69 -7.54 -21.23
N MET A 187 -9.80 -8.78 -20.74
CA MET A 187 -8.83 -9.35 -19.79
C MET A 187 -7.42 -9.45 -20.42
N ARG A 188 -7.34 -9.90 -21.67
CA ARG A 188 -6.07 -10.04 -22.40
C ARG A 188 -5.39 -8.69 -22.64
N ASP A 189 -6.15 -7.68 -23.07
CA ASP A 189 -5.62 -6.32 -23.25
C ASP A 189 -5.08 -5.75 -21.93
N ILE A 190 -5.77 -6.01 -20.80
CA ILE A 190 -5.29 -5.64 -19.47
C ILE A 190 -3.98 -6.37 -19.13
N VAL A 191 -3.90 -7.69 -19.33
CA VAL A 191 -2.65 -8.45 -19.09
C VAL A 191 -1.48 -7.87 -19.90
N TRP A 192 -1.72 -7.51 -21.16
CA TRP A 192 -0.69 -6.94 -22.01
C TRP A 192 -0.25 -5.53 -21.59
N GLU A 193 -1.18 -4.71 -21.10
CA GLU A 193 -0.86 -3.39 -20.56
C GLU A 193 -0.02 -3.52 -19.28
N GLU A 194 -0.41 -4.40 -18.37
CA GLU A 194 0.31 -4.70 -17.13
C GLU A 194 1.73 -5.24 -17.41
N LEU A 195 1.89 -6.06 -18.44
CA LEU A 195 3.21 -6.49 -18.90
C LEU A 195 4.05 -5.32 -19.42
N GLU A 196 3.48 -4.43 -20.23
CA GLU A 196 4.24 -3.33 -20.81
C GLU A 196 4.85 -2.42 -19.73
N VAL A 197 4.19 -2.30 -18.57
CA VAL A 197 4.76 -1.65 -17.38
C VAL A 197 6.04 -2.33 -16.93
N LEU A 198 5.99 -3.65 -16.71
CA LEU A 198 7.12 -4.42 -16.20
C LEU A 198 8.29 -4.43 -17.19
N ARG A 199 8.05 -4.13 -18.47
CA ARG A 199 9.11 -3.96 -19.49
C ARG A 199 9.81 -2.60 -19.43
N GLN A 200 9.18 -1.58 -18.87
CA GLN A 200 9.77 -0.23 -18.71
C GLN A 200 10.78 -0.16 -17.56
N VAL A 201 10.75 -1.15 -16.67
CA VAL A 201 11.54 -1.22 -15.43
C VAL A 201 12.38 -2.48 -15.46
N ARG A 202 13.51 -2.49 -14.75
CA ARG A 202 14.43 -3.65 -14.76
C ARG A 202 14.81 -4.03 -13.35
N TYR A 203 14.77 -5.31 -13.03
CA TYR A 203 15.31 -5.81 -11.77
C TYR A 203 16.82 -5.61 -11.76
N ASN A 204 17.36 -4.93 -10.75
CA ASN A 204 18.81 -4.75 -10.67
C ASN A 204 19.42 -5.84 -9.79
N LEU A 205 20.23 -6.74 -10.35
CA LEU A 205 20.92 -7.75 -9.53
C LEU A 205 21.90 -7.12 -8.54
N ALA A 206 22.43 -5.94 -8.85
CA ALA A 206 23.33 -5.17 -7.98
C ALA A 206 22.53 -4.23 -7.04
N GLU A 207 21.77 -4.80 -6.10
CA GLU A 207 20.77 -4.05 -5.31
C GLU A 207 21.36 -2.90 -4.46
N GLY A 208 22.66 -2.94 -4.15
CA GLY A 208 23.33 -2.01 -3.23
C GLY A 208 23.38 -0.55 -3.65
N ALA A 209 22.98 -0.22 -4.88
CA ALA A 209 22.86 1.14 -5.35
C ALA A 209 21.50 1.38 -5.99
N ARG A 210 21.00 2.61 -5.90
CA ARG A 210 19.78 3.02 -6.61
C ARG A 210 20.10 3.30 -8.07
N THR A 211 19.34 2.67 -8.96
CA THR A 211 19.50 2.83 -10.41
C THR A 211 18.20 3.15 -11.14
N GLN A 212 17.08 3.14 -10.42
CA GLN A 212 15.77 3.53 -10.95
C GLN A 212 14.88 4.09 -9.84
N ASP A 213 13.91 4.92 -10.24
CA ASP A 213 12.79 5.31 -9.39
C ASP A 213 11.51 4.77 -10.03
N LEU A 214 10.77 3.93 -9.30
CA LEU A 214 9.51 3.37 -9.80
C LEU A 214 8.33 4.32 -9.58
N LYS A 215 8.49 5.42 -8.81
CA LYS A 215 7.39 6.30 -8.38
C LYS A 215 6.52 6.77 -9.56
N GLU A 216 7.11 7.37 -10.58
CA GLU A 216 6.34 7.90 -11.73
C GLU A 216 5.65 6.80 -12.53
N VAL A 217 6.33 5.67 -12.75
CA VAL A 217 5.78 4.52 -13.47
C VAL A 217 4.57 3.97 -12.71
N LEU A 218 4.70 3.75 -11.40
CA LEU A 218 3.64 3.17 -10.59
C LEU A 218 2.45 4.13 -10.41
N ILE A 219 2.68 5.45 -10.34
CA ILE A 219 1.60 6.45 -10.33
C ILE A 219 0.77 6.38 -11.62
N ARG A 220 1.42 6.37 -12.80
CA ARG A 220 0.71 6.27 -14.08
C ARG A 220 -0.12 5.00 -14.16
N GLN A 221 0.38 3.91 -13.60
CA GLN A 221 -0.32 2.62 -13.60
C GLN A 221 -1.42 2.52 -12.56
N LEU A 222 -1.30 3.23 -11.44
CA LEU A 222 -2.37 3.35 -10.47
C LEU A 222 -3.63 3.92 -11.15
N GLU A 223 -3.47 5.00 -11.91
CA GLU A 223 -4.55 5.65 -12.65
C GLU A 223 -5.08 4.78 -13.82
N ALA A 224 -4.18 4.15 -14.58
CA ALA A 224 -4.56 3.32 -15.73
C ALA A 224 -5.36 2.07 -15.33
N THR A 225 -4.87 1.28 -14.37
CA THR A 225 -5.56 0.05 -13.94
C THR A 225 -6.89 0.35 -13.25
N GLU A 226 -7.02 1.43 -12.49
CA GLU A 226 -8.31 1.82 -11.88
C GLU A 226 -9.36 2.07 -12.97
N ALA A 227 -8.99 2.78 -14.04
CA ALA A 227 -9.87 2.97 -15.19
C ALA A 227 -10.25 1.63 -15.87
N ARG A 228 -9.35 0.65 -15.89
CA ARG A 228 -9.62 -0.71 -16.41
C ARG A 228 -10.55 -1.52 -15.52
N ILE A 229 -10.40 -1.43 -14.20
CA ILE A 229 -11.32 -2.03 -13.24
C ILE A 229 -12.75 -1.53 -13.53
N TRP A 230 -12.94 -0.21 -13.69
CA TRP A 230 -14.27 0.33 -14.01
C TRP A 230 -14.80 -0.12 -15.37
N GLN A 231 -13.94 -0.26 -16.38
CA GLN A 231 -14.33 -0.78 -17.68
C GLN A 231 -14.82 -2.23 -17.55
N MET A 232 -14.10 -3.06 -16.79
CA MET A 232 -14.48 -4.45 -16.53
C MET A 232 -15.77 -4.56 -15.72
N GLU A 233 -15.96 -3.73 -14.68
CA GLU A 233 -17.19 -3.70 -13.88
C GLU A 233 -18.44 -3.32 -14.70
N LYS A 234 -18.27 -2.54 -15.78
CA LYS A 234 -19.35 -2.22 -16.72
C LYS A 234 -19.72 -3.40 -17.61
N LEU A 235 -18.81 -4.35 -17.83
CA LEU A 235 -19.12 -5.58 -18.56
C LEU A 235 -19.96 -6.47 -17.64
N ASN A 236 -21.28 -6.54 -17.87
CA ASN A 236 -22.17 -7.37 -17.06
C ASN A 236 -21.88 -8.87 -17.28
N PRO A 237 -21.31 -9.59 -16.30
CA PRO A 237 -20.93 -10.99 -16.48
C PRO A 237 -22.13 -11.96 -16.38
N ALA A 238 -23.35 -11.47 -16.11
CA ALA A 238 -24.53 -12.32 -15.88
C ALA A 238 -24.83 -13.31 -17.02
N ASN A 239 -24.40 -13.00 -18.24
CA ASN A 239 -24.59 -13.85 -19.42
C ASN A 239 -23.47 -14.91 -19.62
N LEU A 240 -22.49 -14.97 -18.72
CA LEU A 240 -21.46 -16.00 -18.72
C LEU A 240 -21.90 -17.19 -17.84
N HIS A 241 -21.36 -18.38 -18.09
CA HIS A 241 -21.52 -19.52 -17.20
C HIS A 241 -20.86 -19.21 -15.84
N TYR A 242 -21.40 -19.73 -14.73
CA TYR A 242 -20.98 -19.35 -13.38
C TYR A 242 -19.46 -19.49 -13.13
N GLN A 243 -18.82 -20.51 -13.72
CA GLN A 243 -17.36 -20.70 -13.63
C GLN A 243 -16.57 -19.58 -14.35
N ALA A 244 -17.05 -19.14 -15.51
CA ALA A 244 -16.48 -18.00 -16.23
C ALA A 244 -16.77 -16.67 -15.52
N GLN A 245 -17.92 -16.54 -14.85
CA GLN A 245 -18.18 -15.37 -13.99
C GLN A 245 -17.20 -15.30 -12.83
N ASN A 246 -16.93 -16.43 -12.17
CA ASN A 246 -16.02 -16.47 -11.01
C ASN A 246 -14.58 -16.13 -11.40
N THR A 247 -14.11 -16.57 -12.57
CA THR A 247 -12.77 -16.21 -13.08
C THR A 247 -12.67 -14.73 -13.43
N VAL A 248 -13.71 -14.13 -14.03
CA VAL A 248 -13.74 -12.66 -14.25
C VAL A 248 -13.70 -11.91 -12.91
N LYS A 249 -14.42 -12.37 -11.89
CA LYS A 249 -14.38 -11.78 -10.55
C LYS A 249 -12.99 -11.91 -9.90
N GLY A 250 -12.37 -13.10 -9.99
CA GLY A 250 -10.99 -13.33 -9.53
C GLY A 250 -10.00 -12.41 -10.21
N PHE A 251 -10.13 -12.25 -11.53
CA PHE A 251 -9.28 -11.35 -12.31
C PHE A 251 -9.41 -9.88 -11.86
N ILE A 252 -10.64 -9.39 -11.65
CA ILE A 252 -10.87 -8.02 -11.14
C ILE A 252 -10.32 -7.87 -9.71
N GLN A 253 -10.50 -8.88 -8.86
CA GLN A 253 -9.94 -8.88 -7.51
C GLN A 253 -8.40 -8.79 -7.55
N MET A 254 -7.76 -9.56 -8.42
CA MET A 254 -6.31 -9.55 -8.60
C MET A 254 -5.79 -8.19 -9.11
N LEU A 255 -6.54 -7.48 -9.97
CA LEU A 255 -6.20 -6.09 -10.30
C LEU A 255 -6.24 -5.18 -9.07
N GLY A 256 -7.19 -5.41 -8.16
CA GLY A 256 -7.23 -4.75 -6.85
C GLY A 256 -6.01 -5.07 -5.99
N GLU A 257 -5.57 -6.32 -5.92
CA GLU A 257 -4.37 -6.73 -5.16
C GLU A 257 -3.07 -6.13 -5.73
N ILE A 258 -2.98 -6.03 -7.07
CA ILE A 258 -1.90 -5.32 -7.75
C ILE A 258 -1.93 -3.83 -7.38
N GLN A 259 -3.11 -3.21 -7.34
CA GLN A 259 -3.26 -1.82 -6.88
C GLN A 259 -2.80 -1.64 -5.44
N GLU A 260 -3.18 -2.52 -4.52
CA GLU A 260 -2.73 -2.45 -3.13
C GLU A 260 -1.21 -2.58 -3.00
N THR A 261 -0.58 -3.45 -3.79
CA THR A 261 0.89 -3.57 -3.82
C THR A 261 1.57 -2.29 -4.29
N ARG A 262 1.01 -1.62 -5.30
CA ARG A 262 1.49 -0.32 -5.78
C ARG A 262 1.31 0.76 -4.72
N LYS A 263 0.15 0.79 -4.06
CA LYS A 263 -0.14 1.74 -2.99
C LYS A 263 0.84 1.58 -1.84
N TYR A 264 1.07 0.33 -1.43
CA TYR A 264 2.02 -0.01 -0.40
C TYR A 264 3.41 0.51 -0.74
N TYR A 265 3.90 0.30 -1.97
CA TYR A 265 5.16 0.87 -2.39
C TYR A 265 5.15 2.39 -2.32
N LEU A 266 4.20 3.05 -2.98
CA LEU A 266 4.17 4.52 -3.10
C LEU A 266 4.03 5.22 -1.74
N ASN A 267 3.27 4.65 -0.82
CA ASN A 267 3.06 5.20 0.52
C ASN A 267 4.23 4.82 1.46
N GLU A 268 4.78 3.61 1.38
CA GLU A 268 5.89 3.17 2.24
C GLU A 268 7.26 3.19 1.53
N TYR A 269 7.50 4.16 0.65
CA TYR A 269 8.79 4.39 0.00
C TYR A 269 9.62 5.41 0.79
N PHE A 270 10.26 4.94 1.85
CA PHE A 270 11.01 5.77 2.78
C PHE A 270 12.36 6.22 2.22
N TYR A 271 13.07 7.09 2.93
CA TYR A 271 14.37 7.61 2.47
C TYR A 271 15.41 6.51 2.28
N GLU A 272 15.47 5.56 3.21
CA GLU A 272 16.41 4.44 3.18
C GLU A 272 16.18 3.55 1.95
N ASP A 273 14.91 3.41 1.54
CA ASP A 273 14.51 2.69 0.34
C ASP A 273 14.92 3.41 -0.97
N ARG A 274 15.32 4.69 -0.88
CA ARG A 274 15.88 5.47 -2.00
C ARG A 274 17.40 5.34 -2.14
N LEU A 275 18.06 4.63 -1.24
CA LEU A 275 19.52 4.44 -1.30
C LEU A 275 19.92 3.20 -2.10
N SER A 276 19.00 2.27 -2.30
CA SER A 276 19.24 0.96 -2.92
C SER A 276 18.05 0.58 -3.81
N ASP A 277 18.27 -0.37 -4.72
CA ASP A 277 17.17 -0.93 -5.52
C ASP A 277 16.43 -2.06 -4.79
N ALA A 278 16.81 -2.42 -3.56
CA ALA A 278 16.24 -3.57 -2.84
C ALA A 278 14.71 -3.49 -2.70
N LYS A 279 14.17 -2.33 -2.29
CA LYS A 279 12.72 -2.12 -2.18
C LYS A 279 12.05 -2.12 -3.56
N ALA A 280 12.67 -1.51 -4.57
CA ALA A 280 12.17 -1.50 -5.93
C ALA A 280 12.07 -2.94 -6.49
N ASN A 281 13.15 -3.72 -6.37
CA ASN A 281 13.21 -5.13 -6.75
C ASN A 281 12.17 -5.99 -6.05
N ALA A 282 11.98 -5.81 -4.74
CA ALA A 282 10.97 -6.54 -3.97
C ALA A 282 9.56 -6.30 -4.55
N VAL A 283 9.26 -5.06 -4.94
CA VAL A 283 7.97 -4.72 -5.55
C VAL A 283 7.84 -5.21 -6.98
N LEU A 284 8.90 -5.13 -7.80
CA LEU A 284 8.90 -5.73 -9.13
C LEU A 284 8.64 -7.24 -9.06
N LYS A 285 9.23 -7.94 -8.08
CA LYS A 285 8.99 -9.36 -7.84
C LYS A 285 7.56 -9.64 -7.39
N ALA A 286 7.01 -8.83 -6.49
CA ALA A 286 5.61 -8.95 -6.08
C ALA A 286 4.65 -8.75 -7.26
N LEU A 287 4.85 -7.69 -8.06
CA LEU A 287 4.02 -7.39 -9.23
C LEU A 287 4.14 -8.48 -10.31
N GLN A 288 5.34 -8.97 -10.58
CA GLN A 288 5.56 -10.07 -11.52
C GLN A 288 4.84 -11.35 -11.06
N ASN A 289 4.91 -11.67 -9.76
CA ASN A 289 4.22 -12.83 -9.19
C ASN A 289 2.70 -12.70 -9.27
N MET A 290 2.14 -11.51 -9.02
CA MET A 290 0.70 -11.26 -9.15
C MET A 290 0.22 -11.29 -10.60
N LEU A 291 1.01 -10.75 -11.54
CA LEU A 291 0.72 -10.84 -12.97
C LEU A 291 0.67 -12.30 -13.41
N ASN A 292 1.70 -13.08 -13.07
CA ASN A 292 1.87 -14.46 -13.50
C ASN A 292 0.93 -15.44 -12.77
N GLY A 293 0.96 -15.42 -11.44
CA GLY A 293 0.21 -16.34 -10.58
C GLY A 293 -1.25 -15.93 -10.33
N GLY A 294 -1.61 -14.68 -10.68
CA GLY A 294 -2.96 -14.15 -10.54
C GLY A 294 -3.60 -13.87 -11.89
N LEU A 295 -3.27 -12.73 -12.53
CA LEU A 295 -3.97 -12.27 -13.73
C LEU A 295 -3.90 -13.27 -14.89
N ILE A 296 -2.69 -13.75 -15.20
CA ILE A 296 -2.48 -14.73 -16.27
C ILE A 296 -3.14 -16.06 -15.92
N ALA A 297 -3.07 -16.49 -14.66
CA ALA A 297 -3.72 -17.72 -14.21
C ALA A 297 -5.25 -17.65 -14.37
N ASP A 298 -5.88 -16.58 -13.90
CA ASP A 298 -7.33 -16.35 -14.03
C ASP A 298 -7.76 -16.20 -15.48
N PHE A 299 -6.96 -15.50 -16.29
CA PHE A 299 -7.17 -15.39 -17.73
C PHE A 299 -7.15 -16.76 -18.41
N ASN A 300 -6.15 -17.57 -18.12
CA ASN A 300 -5.98 -18.90 -18.69
C ASN A 300 -7.13 -19.83 -18.26
N LEU A 301 -7.56 -19.74 -17.01
CA LEU A 301 -8.70 -20.49 -16.50
C LEU A 301 -10.01 -20.06 -17.17
N PHE A 302 -10.21 -18.76 -17.39
CA PHE A 302 -11.35 -18.25 -18.17
C PHE A 302 -11.35 -18.85 -19.59
N VAL A 303 -10.22 -18.80 -20.28
CA VAL A 303 -10.05 -19.35 -21.64
C VAL A 303 -10.30 -20.87 -21.68
N GLN A 304 -9.87 -21.61 -20.65
CA GLN A 304 -10.14 -23.04 -20.53
C GLN A 304 -11.64 -23.35 -20.40
N TYR A 305 -12.36 -22.60 -19.55
CA TYR A 305 -13.81 -22.75 -19.43
C TYR A 305 -14.52 -22.42 -20.75
N CYS A 306 -14.05 -21.41 -21.49
CA CYS A 306 -14.58 -21.08 -22.80
C CYS A 306 -14.38 -22.24 -23.80
N GLN A 307 -13.22 -22.89 -23.82
CA GLN A 307 -12.97 -24.03 -24.73
C GLN A 307 -13.93 -25.20 -24.48
N ASN A 308 -14.20 -25.53 -23.22
CA ASN A 308 -15.12 -26.60 -22.84
C ASN A 308 -16.57 -26.31 -23.26
N SER A 309 -16.90 -25.05 -23.55
CA SER A 309 -18.23 -24.64 -24.05
C SER A 309 -18.40 -24.73 -25.57
N GLY A 310 -17.37 -25.17 -26.32
CA GLY A 310 -17.45 -25.40 -27.77
C GLY A 310 -17.39 -24.14 -28.64
N THR A 311 -16.91 -23.02 -28.10
CA THR A 311 -17.05 -21.68 -28.70
C THR A 311 -15.85 -21.21 -29.56
N GLY A 312 -14.94 -22.11 -29.96
CA GLY A 312 -13.86 -21.79 -30.92
C GLY A 312 -12.70 -20.95 -30.36
N PHE A 313 -12.47 -20.99 -29.05
CA PHE A 313 -11.39 -20.26 -28.38
C PHE A 313 -10.01 -20.85 -28.68
N LEU A 314 -8.97 -20.00 -28.74
CA LEU A 314 -7.60 -20.52 -28.77
C LEU A 314 -7.35 -21.33 -27.50
N SER A 315 -6.70 -22.49 -27.65
CA SER A 315 -6.08 -23.23 -26.55
C SER A 315 -4.82 -22.55 -25.99
N ALA A 316 -4.60 -21.30 -26.39
CA ALA A 316 -3.43 -20.49 -26.12
C ALA A 316 -3.63 -19.66 -24.85
N ASN A 317 -3.13 -20.21 -23.76
CA ASN A 317 -2.86 -19.46 -22.54
C ASN A 317 -1.92 -18.28 -22.82
N ILE A 318 -2.09 -17.16 -22.11
CA ILE A 318 -1.01 -16.19 -22.03
C ILE A 318 0.11 -16.87 -21.23
N PRO A 319 1.33 -16.93 -21.78
CA PRO A 319 2.42 -17.60 -21.11
C PRO A 319 2.99 -16.71 -19.98
N PHE A 320 3.64 -17.35 -19.00
CA PHE A 320 4.23 -16.69 -17.83
C PHE A 320 5.41 -15.80 -18.21
N ILE A 321 5.32 -14.50 -18.00
CA ILE A 321 6.38 -13.60 -18.46
C ILE A 321 7.59 -13.67 -17.48
N PRO A 322 8.82 -13.88 -17.97
CA PRO A 322 10.01 -13.79 -17.14
C PRO A 322 10.38 -12.32 -16.83
N MET A 323 11.11 -12.10 -15.73
CA MET A 323 11.57 -10.77 -15.35
C MET A 323 12.72 -10.29 -16.26
N ILE A 324 12.77 -9.00 -16.59
CA ILE A 324 13.96 -8.38 -17.21
C ILE A 324 14.86 -7.86 -16.10
N TRP A 325 16.16 -8.15 -16.20
CA TRP A 325 17.14 -7.68 -15.24
C TRP A 325 18.25 -6.84 -15.87
N LYS A 326 19.05 -6.20 -15.01
CA LYS A 326 20.30 -5.52 -15.31
C LYS A 326 21.31 -5.73 -14.18
N ILE A 327 22.57 -5.42 -14.46
CA ILE A 327 23.61 -5.27 -13.44
C ILE A 327 24.11 -3.84 -13.57
N ASP A 328 23.77 -3.01 -12.59
CA ASP A 328 24.10 -1.59 -12.60
C ASP A 328 24.52 -1.18 -11.17
N LEU A 329 25.77 -0.75 -11.03
CA LEU A 329 26.34 -0.37 -9.74
C LEU A 329 25.90 1.02 -9.28
N GLY A 330 25.17 1.76 -10.12
CA GLY A 330 24.56 3.04 -9.81
C GLY A 330 25.53 4.12 -9.33
N GLN A 331 24.95 5.22 -8.87
CA GLN A 331 25.61 6.22 -8.03
C GLN A 331 24.68 6.49 -6.86
N ASN A 332 25.23 6.71 -5.67
CA ASN A 332 24.41 7.15 -4.53
C ASN A 332 23.76 8.50 -4.91
N PRO A 333 22.42 8.57 -5.03
CA PRO A 333 21.78 9.80 -5.45
C PRO A 333 22.04 10.88 -4.40
N ALA A 334 22.35 12.09 -4.86
CA ALA A 334 22.23 13.26 -4.01
C ALA A 334 20.76 13.36 -3.52
N PRO A 335 20.51 13.87 -2.30
CA PRO A 335 19.15 14.11 -1.86
C PRO A 335 18.47 15.05 -2.86
N ASP A 336 17.38 14.59 -3.48
CA ASP A 336 16.52 15.43 -4.29
C ASP A 336 15.65 16.26 -3.35
N TYR A 337 15.87 17.57 -3.33
CA TYR A 337 15.10 18.50 -2.50
C TYR A 337 13.95 19.05 -3.35
N ALA A 338 12.72 18.79 -2.94
CA ALA A 338 11.54 19.33 -3.60
C ALA A 338 11.63 20.86 -3.72
N PRO A 339 11.11 21.47 -4.81
CA PRO A 339 11.08 22.91 -4.93
C PRO A 339 10.26 23.52 -3.78
N ARG A 340 10.61 24.74 -3.38
CA ARG A 340 9.82 25.49 -2.40
C ARG A 340 8.39 25.67 -2.92
N TYR A 341 7.42 25.48 -2.04
CA TYR A 341 6.01 25.72 -2.29
C TYR A 341 5.79 27.14 -2.82
N GLN A 342 5.05 27.20 -3.91
CA GLN A 342 4.51 28.42 -4.48
C GLN A 342 3.00 28.26 -4.57
N ALA A 343 2.27 29.25 -4.06
CA ALA A 343 0.82 29.22 -4.11
C ALA A 343 0.35 29.23 -5.57
N ALA A 344 -0.33 28.16 -5.96
CA ALA A 344 -1.02 28.11 -7.24
C ALA A 344 -2.39 28.78 -7.08
N ASP A 345 -2.83 29.47 -8.13
CA ASP A 345 -4.15 30.10 -8.15
C ASP A 345 -5.26 29.04 -7.97
N ILE A 346 -6.24 29.36 -7.12
CA ILE A 346 -7.39 28.49 -6.85
C ILE A 346 -8.60 29.17 -7.49
N PRO A 347 -9.11 28.64 -8.61
CA PRO A 347 -10.29 29.19 -9.25
C PRO A 347 -11.45 29.21 -8.26
N GLY A 348 -12.10 30.37 -8.12
CA GLY A 348 -13.35 30.46 -7.39
C GLY A 348 -14.46 29.70 -8.09
N PHE A 349 -15.39 29.14 -7.33
CA PHE A 349 -16.60 28.53 -7.88
C PHE A 349 -17.79 28.75 -6.94
N VAL A 350 -18.99 28.56 -7.47
CA VAL A 350 -20.23 28.60 -6.70
C VAL A 350 -20.94 27.27 -6.89
N PRO A 351 -21.21 26.49 -5.83
CA PRO A 351 -21.98 25.25 -5.94
C PRO A 351 -23.35 25.53 -6.56
N VAL A 352 -23.70 24.80 -7.63
CA VAL A 352 -25.02 24.91 -8.27
C VAL A 352 -25.94 23.86 -7.68
N SER A 353 -27.03 24.31 -7.05
CA SER A 353 -28.01 23.38 -6.50
C SER A 353 -28.76 22.63 -7.59
N LYS A 354 -28.86 21.30 -7.45
CA LYS A 354 -29.60 20.43 -8.38
C LYS A 354 -30.50 19.45 -7.63
N PRO A 355 -31.68 19.10 -8.18
CA PRO A 355 -32.64 18.21 -7.51
C PRO A 355 -32.23 16.73 -7.53
N GLU A 356 -31.22 16.37 -8.32
CA GLU A 356 -30.77 14.99 -8.50
C GLU A 356 -29.81 14.57 -7.38
N VAL A 357 -29.92 13.33 -6.91
CA VAL A 357 -29.03 12.76 -5.88
C VAL A 357 -27.66 12.40 -6.47
N TRP A 358 -26.63 12.33 -5.62
CA TRP A 358 -25.30 11.86 -6.05
C TRP A 358 -25.33 10.41 -6.54
N ASN A 359 -24.73 10.13 -7.70
CA ASN A 359 -24.48 8.75 -8.12
C ASN A 359 -23.31 8.13 -7.34
N LYS A 360 -23.08 6.82 -7.51
CA LYS A 360 -22.02 6.08 -6.77
C LYS A 360 -20.63 6.68 -7.02
N GLN A 361 -20.29 6.99 -8.26
CA GLN A 361 -18.96 7.48 -8.65
C GLN A 361 -18.68 8.88 -8.13
N ALA A 362 -19.66 9.78 -8.21
CA ALA A 362 -19.55 11.13 -7.65
C ALA A 362 -19.40 11.09 -6.13
N TYR A 363 -20.17 10.21 -5.45
CA TYR A 363 -20.01 10.00 -4.01
C TYR A 363 -18.60 9.51 -3.65
N GLN A 364 -18.06 8.54 -4.40
CA GLN A 364 -16.68 8.07 -4.23
C GLN A 364 -15.65 9.17 -4.40
N ALA A 365 -15.87 10.15 -5.30
CA ALA A 365 -14.95 11.28 -5.44
C ALA A 365 -14.82 12.10 -4.16
N PHE A 366 -15.92 12.35 -3.44
CA PHE A 366 -15.86 13.03 -2.15
C PHE A 366 -15.11 12.20 -1.10
N LEU A 367 -15.33 10.88 -1.07
CA LEU A 367 -14.58 9.99 -0.17
C LEU A 367 -13.08 10.04 -0.46
N LYS A 368 -12.67 10.06 -1.74
CA LYS A 368 -11.24 10.15 -2.11
C LYS A 368 -10.60 11.46 -1.71
N TYR A 369 -11.32 12.57 -1.79
CA TYR A 369 -10.85 13.84 -1.24
C TYR A 369 -10.73 13.81 0.29
N ALA A 370 -11.71 13.24 0.98
CA ALA A 370 -11.66 13.11 2.43
C ALA A 370 -10.53 12.18 2.91
N GLU A 371 -10.32 11.04 2.24
CA GLU A 371 -9.20 10.12 2.48
C GLU A 371 -7.85 10.82 2.29
N PHE A 372 -7.68 11.58 1.20
CA PHE A 372 -6.46 12.34 0.92
C PHE A 372 -6.14 13.36 2.02
N LEU A 373 -7.13 14.16 2.43
CA LEU A 373 -6.95 15.15 3.48
C LEU A 373 -6.67 14.50 4.83
N ASN A 374 -7.47 13.50 5.22
CA ASN A 374 -7.33 12.86 6.52
C ASN A 374 -6.01 12.10 6.68
N GLU A 375 -5.56 11.36 5.66
CA GLU A 375 -4.28 10.66 5.71
C GLU A 375 -3.09 11.63 5.75
N GLY A 376 -3.15 12.71 4.97
CA GLY A 376 -2.09 13.71 4.99
C GLY A 376 -2.02 14.52 6.28
N ILE A 377 -3.16 14.86 6.88
CA ILE A 377 -3.21 15.54 8.18
C ILE A 377 -2.74 14.60 9.29
N ARG A 378 -3.14 13.32 9.27
CA ARG A 378 -2.69 12.31 10.23
C ARG A 378 -1.16 12.17 10.19
N THR A 379 -0.59 11.99 9.01
CA THR A 379 0.87 11.87 8.84
C THR A 379 1.60 13.15 9.22
N TYR A 380 1.08 14.31 8.83
CA TYR A 380 1.60 15.60 9.27
C TYR A 380 1.58 15.74 10.79
N ASN A 381 0.51 15.36 11.49
CA ASN A 381 0.43 15.48 12.95
C ASN A 381 1.52 14.66 13.65
N PHE A 382 1.84 13.47 13.13
CA PHE A 382 2.96 12.66 13.63
C PHE A 382 4.32 13.33 13.37
N PHE A 383 4.52 13.87 12.17
CA PHE A 383 5.73 14.62 11.83
C PHE A 383 5.88 15.86 12.72
N ASN A 384 4.80 16.60 12.93
CA ASN A 384 4.73 17.78 13.76
C ASN A 384 5.11 17.48 15.22
N ALA A 385 4.58 16.40 15.79
CA ALA A 385 4.97 15.95 17.14
C ALA A 385 6.47 15.60 17.22
N HIS A 386 7.02 15.00 16.17
CA HIS A 386 8.45 14.70 16.10
C HIS A 386 9.31 15.96 15.98
N LEU A 387 8.89 16.95 15.17
CA LEU A 387 9.56 18.25 15.08
C LEU A 387 9.49 19.01 16.41
N LEU A 388 8.32 19.03 17.06
CA LEU A 388 8.14 19.70 18.34
C LEU A 388 9.09 19.15 19.40
N SER A 389 9.22 17.83 19.50
CA SER A 389 10.11 17.20 20.49
C SER A 389 11.61 17.43 20.26
N ASN A 390 12.05 17.69 19.02
CA ASN A 390 13.47 17.76 18.68
C ASN A 390 13.98 19.16 18.28
N ILE A 391 13.12 20.06 17.79
CA ILE A 391 13.54 21.31 17.11
C ILE A 391 12.77 22.54 17.60
N ALA A 392 11.51 22.41 18.05
CA ALA A 392 10.67 23.58 18.29
C ALA A 392 10.91 24.31 19.63
N TYR A 393 11.53 23.67 20.62
CA TYR A 393 11.66 24.23 21.98
C TYR A 393 13.07 24.66 22.37
N GLN A 394 14.00 24.74 21.42
CA GLN A 394 15.42 24.91 21.73
C GLN A 394 15.91 26.30 21.30
N ASP A 395 16.44 27.04 22.27
CA ASP A 395 17.41 28.09 21.98
C ASP A 395 18.71 27.40 21.55
N PHE A 396 19.02 27.48 20.25
CA PHE A 396 20.20 26.85 19.68
C PHE A 396 21.52 27.50 20.14
N ALA A 397 21.48 28.67 20.80
CA ALA A 397 22.67 29.43 21.17
C ALA A 397 23.67 28.67 22.06
N ASN A 398 23.22 27.66 22.83
CA ASN A 398 24.08 26.88 23.73
C ASN A 398 24.07 25.37 23.42
N GLN A 399 23.57 24.97 22.25
CA GLN A 399 23.36 23.57 21.93
C GLN A 399 24.57 22.95 21.23
N GLN A 400 24.92 21.73 21.62
CA GLN A 400 26.04 20.98 21.02
C GLN A 400 25.62 19.65 20.38
N ARG A 401 24.35 19.27 20.53
CA ARG A 401 23.84 17.98 20.06
C ARG A 401 22.50 18.17 19.38
N PHE A 402 22.39 17.62 18.18
CA PHE A 402 21.15 17.49 17.44
C PHE A 402 20.90 16.01 17.23
N TYR A 403 19.65 15.57 17.40
CA TYR A 403 19.20 14.24 17.02
C TYR A 403 17.96 14.38 16.17
N PHE A 404 18.00 13.83 14.96
CA PHE A 404 16.84 13.75 14.10
C PHE A 404 16.92 12.49 13.27
N ASN A 405 16.00 11.58 13.53
CA ASN A 405 15.82 10.37 12.75
C ASN A 405 14.32 10.09 12.65
N TYR A 406 13.77 10.45 11.50
CA TYR A 406 12.37 10.22 11.19
C TYR A 406 12.23 9.64 9.80
N SER A 407 12.54 8.35 9.69
CA SER A 407 12.48 7.59 8.44
C SER A 407 11.04 7.31 7.98
N LYS A 408 10.09 7.21 8.91
CA LYS A 408 8.72 6.71 8.67
C LYS A 408 7.67 7.76 8.28
N TYR A 409 8.08 8.96 7.87
CA TYR A 409 7.12 9.95 7.37
C TYR A 409 6.63 9.53 5.99
N VAL A 410 5.33 9.63 5.78
CA VAL A 410 4.66 9.30 4.52
C VAL A 410 3.80 10.49 4.12
N ILE A 411 3.82 10.80 2.83
CA ILE A 411 2.86 11.72 2.21
C ILE A 411 1.82 10.90 1.42
N PRO A 412 0.52 11.30 1.40
CA PRO A 412 -0.57 10.49 0.86
C PRO A 412 -0.65 10.54 -0.67
N ILE A 413 0.43 10.14 -1.35
CA ILE A 413 0.58 10.19 -2.82
C ILE A 413 -0.56 9.44 -3.49
N THR A 414 -0.87 8.23 -3.01
CA THR A 414 -1.88 7.38 -3.65
C THR A 414 -3.29 7.96 -3.51
N GLN A 415 -3.63 8.48 -2.33
CA GLN A 415 -4.92 9.12 -2.09
C GLN A 415 -5.06 10.41 -2.93
N TYR A 416 -3.98 11.19 -3.10
CA TYR A 416 -3.97 12.35 -3.99
C TYR A 416 -4.33 11.97 -5.43
N HIS A 417 -3.69 10.94 -5.97
CA HIS A 417 -3.94 10.48 -7.33
C HIS A 417 -5.35 9.91 -7.52
N TYR A 418 -5.88 9.21 -6.52
CA TYR A 418 -7.28 8.80 -6.55
C TYR A 418 -8.25 9.97 -6.50
N ALA A 419 -8.03 10.96 -5.62
CA ALA A 419 -8.85 12.16 -5.58
C ALA A 419 -8.88 12.86 -6.94
N ARG A 420 -7.71 12.98 -7.59
CA ARG A 420 -7.57 13.53 -8.94
C ARG A 420 -8.36 12.73 -9.98
N LEU A 421 -8.18 11.41 -10.01
CA LEU A 421 -8.84 10.53 -10.96
C LEU A 421 -10.37 10.55 -10.84
N TYR A 422 -10.90 10.57 -9.61
CA TYR A 422 -12.34 10.57 -9.36
C TYR A 422 -12.99 11.95 -9.55
N THR A 423 -12.21 13.03 -9.64
CA THR A 423 -12.75 14.39 -9.82
C THR A 423 -13.59 14.53 -11.08
N GLN A 424 -13.29 13.76 -12.13
CA GLN A 424 -14.08 13.76 -13.36
C GLN A 424 -15.57 13.41 -13.15
N PHE A 425 -15.92 12.78 -12.02
CA PHE A 425 -17.30 12.43 -11.67
C PHE A 425 -18.04 13.54 -10.91
N LEU A 426 -17.34 14.62 -10.51
CA LEU A 426 -17.94 15.79 -9.90
C LEU A 426 -18.46 16.78 -10.95
N PRO A 427 -19.32 17.75 -10.58
CA PRO A 427 -19.80 18.76 -11.51
C PRO A 427 -18.64 19.60 -12.09
N PRO A 428 -18.57 19.84 -13.42
CA PRO A 428 -17.46 20.55 -14.07
C PRO A 428 -17.11 21.89 -13.43
N GLU A 429 -18.10 22.62 -12.91
CA GLU A 429 -17.96 23.92 -12.26
C GLU A 429 -17.06 23.92 -11.02
N CYS A 430 -16.91 22.79 -10.31
CA CYS A 430 -16.07 22.69 -9.11
C CYS A 430 -14.75 21.95 -9.32
N GLN A 431 -14.61 21.20 -10.43
CA GLN A 431 -13.47 20.30 -10.66
C GLN A 431 -12.13 21.02 -10.57
N ALA A 432 -11.97 22.14 -11.29
CA ALA A 432 -10.71 22.88 -11.34
C ALA A 432 -10.33 23.45 -9.97
N SER A 433 -11.31 23.92 -9.19
CA SER A 433 -11.08 24.47 -7.85
C SER A 433 -10.62 23.39 -6.87
N LEU A 434 -11.36 22.27 -6.77
CA LEU A 434 -11.02 21.19 -5.85
C LEU A 434 -9.66 20.55 -6.19
N LEU A 435 -9.34 20.41 -7.49
CA LEU A 435 -8.02 19.96 -7.93
C LEU A 435 -6.89 20.92 -7.54
N ALA A 436 -7.10 22.22 -7.75
CA ALA A 436 -6.11 23.24 -7.38
C ALA A 436 -5.88 23.29 -5.87
N GLN A 437 -6.92 23.10 -5.06
CA GLN A 437 -6.82 22.99 -3.60
C GLN A 437 -6.03 21.75 -3.18
N ALA A 438 -6.34 20.58 -3.76
CA ALA A 438 -5.60 19.34 -3.49
C ALA A 438 -4.13 19.44 -3.91
N GLN A 439 -3.85 20.05 -5.08
CA GLN A 439 -2.48 20.25 -5.55
C GLN A 439 -1.69 21.17 -4.63
N ASN A 440 -2.27 22.30 -4.20
CA ASN A 440 -1.61 23.21 -3.26
C ASN A 440 -1.23 22.50 -1.95
N ILE A 441 -2.14 21.71 -1.38
CA ILE A 441 -1.87 20.94 -0.14
C ILE A 441 -0.81 19.86 -0.38
N MET A 442 -0.87 19.14 -1.50
CA MET A 442 0.14 18.14 -1.84
C MET A 442 1.53 18.75 -1.96
N SER A 443 1.67 19.91 -2.62
CA SER A 443 2.94 20.62 -2.74
C SER A 443 3.49 21.13 -1.40
N LEU A 444 2.63 21.47 -0.43
CA LEU A 444 3.06 21.77 0.93
C LEU A 444 3.67 20.55 1.62
N TRP A 445 3.02 19.39 1.50
CA TRP A 445 3.54 18.13 2.06
C TRP A 445 4.85 17.68 1.40
N GLU A 446 5.01 17.92 0.09
CA GLU A 446 6.26 17.66 -0.62
C GLU A 446 7.41 18.56 -0.12
N GLU A 447 7.18 19.87 0.11
CA GLU A 447 8.19 20.74 0.72
C GLU A 447 8.53 20.29 2.16
N MET A 448 7.53 19.87 2.94
CA MET A 448 7.75 19.35 4.30
C MET A 448 8.56 18.04 4.31
N ASP A 449 8.29 17.09 3.41
CA ASP A 449 9.11 15.87 3.26
C ASP A 449 10.54 16.21 2.86
N ALA A 450 10.75 17.19 1.97
CA ALA A 450 12.08 17.65 1.61
C ALA A 450 12.85 18.22 2.82
N TYR A 451 12.19 18.96 3.71
CA TYR A 451 12.83 19.42 4.95
C TYR A 451 13.14 18.29 5.92
N ARG A 452 12.27 17.28 6.05
CA ARG A 452 12.57 16.09 6.84
C ARG A 452 13.82 15.38 6.33
N LEU A 453 13.95 15.21 5.01
CA LEU A 453 15.14 14.64 4.37
C LEU A 453 16.38 15.47 4.69
N GLU A 454 16.26 16.80 4.59
CA GLU A 454 17.36 17.70 4.91
C GLU A 454 17.80 17.60 6.38
N LEU A 455 16.85 17.59 7.32
CA LEU A 455 17.15 17.44 8.75
C LEU A 455 17.83 16.10 9.06
N THR A 456 17.43 15.03 8.39
CA THR A 456 18.07 13.70 8.51
C THR A 456 19.52 13.75 8.01
N ALA A 457 19.76 14.40 6.87
CA ALA A 457 21.10 14.57 6.32
C ALA A 457 21.99 15.48 7.21
N GLN A 458 21.43 16.57 7.75
CA GLN A 458 22.08 17.47 8.69
C GLN A 458 22.57 16.71 9.94
N TYR A 459 21.72 15.83 10.48
CA TYR A 459 22.08 14.95 11.59
C TYR A 459 23.17 13.94 11.21
N ALA A 460 22.96 13.16 10.14
CA ALA A 460 23.87 12.10 9.73
C ALA A 460 25.28 12.61 9.41
N GLN A 461 25.38 13.80 8.81
CA GLN A 461 26.64 14.42 8.40
C GLN A 461 27.22 15.36 9.46
N LYS A 462 26.53 15.57 10.59
CA LYS A 462 26.89 16.54 11.66
C LYS A 462 27.10 17.98 11.17
N LYS A 463 26.49 18.37 10.05
CA LYS A 463 26.58 19.71 9.46
C LYS A 463 26.07 20.82 10.39
N TYR A 464 25.16 20.49 11.31
CA TYR A 464 24.67 21.41 12.34
C TYR A 464 25.76 21.96 13.27
N LEU A 465 26.90 21.25 13.40
CA LEU A 465 28.06 21.74 14.15
C LEU A 465 28.88 22.76 13.35
N GLU A 466 28.82 22.68 12.02
CA GLU A 466 29.57 23.56 11.11
C GLU A 466 28.88 24.92 10.95
N ASP A 467 27.55 24.92 10.86
CA ASP A 467 26.74 26.12 10.67
C ASP A 467 26.12 26.66 11.96
N ASN A 468 26.49 26.10 13.11
CA ASN A 468 25.94 26.42 14.43
C ASN A 468 24.40 26.46 14.45
N PHE A 469 23.77 25.42 13.91
CA PHE A 469 22.32 25.23 13.83
C PHE A 469 21.57 26.25 12.94
N ALA A 470 22.27 27.10 12.19
CA ALA A 470 21.63 28.14 11.39
C ALA A 470 20.62 27.57 10.38
N ARG A 471 20.98 26.48 9.68
CA ARG A 471 20.06 25.86 8.72
C ARG A 471 18.88 25.17 9.39
N ILE A 472 19.09 24.53 10.54
CA ILE A 472 18.00 23.90 11.31
C ILE A 472 16.98 24.96 11.75
N ALA A 473 17.46 26.13 12.21
CA ALA A 473 16.58 27.24 12.56
C ALA A 473 15.76 27.75 11.35
N GLN A 474 16.39 27.90 10.18
CA GLN A 474 15.67 28.27 8.95
C GLN A 474 14.59 27.26 8.56
N ILE A 475 14.89 25.97 8.68
CA ILE A 475 13.93 24.89 8.39
C ILE A 475 12.75 24.97 9.37
N ARG A 476 13.03 25.11 10.67
CA ARG A 476 11.99 25.29 11.71
C ARG A 476 11.05 26.44 11.38
N ASP A 477 11.60 27.61 11.09
CA ASP A 477 10.82 28.82 10.84
C ASP A 477 10.00 28.69 9.55
N ARG A 478 10.54 28.03 8.52
CA ARG A 478 9.80 27.74 7.29
C ARG A 478 8.69 26.72 7.51
N VAL A 479 8.92 25.64 8.24
CA VAL A 479 7.88 24.66 8.56
C VAL A 479 6.73 25.31 9.33
N GLN A 480 7.03 26.22 10.27
CA GLN A 480 5.99 27.00 10.96
C GLN A 480 5.10 27.79 9.98
N GLN A 481 5.70 28.46 8.99
CA GLN A 481 4.94 29.19 7.96
C GLN A 481 4.07 28.23 7.14
N LEU A 482 4.63 27.09 6.72
CA LEU A 482 3.91 26.08 5.94
C LEU A 482 2.73 25.50 6.73
N SER A 483 2.88 25.25 8.04
CA SER A 483 1.80 24.78 8.91
C SER A 483 0.62 25.76 8.97
N GLN A 484 0.88 27.07 9.02
CA GLN A 484 -0.17 28.10 9.02
C GLN A 484 -0.90 28.16 7.68
N ILE A 485 -0.17 28.06 6.56
CA ILE A 485 -0.75 28.02 5.21
C ILE A 485 -1.62 26.77 5.06
N MET A 486 -1.11 25.61 5.50
CA MET A 486 -1.81 24.34 5.42
C MET A 486 -3.13 24.37 6.20
N GLU A 487 -3.13 24.92 7.42
CA GLU A 487 -4.35 25.09 8.21
C GLU A 487 -5.42 25.88 7.45
N SER A 488 -5.05 27.02 6.85
CA SER A 488 -5.97 27.84 6.07
C SER A 488 -6.49 27.13 4.82
N LEU A 489 -5.63 26.39 4.10
CA LEU A 489 -6.02 25.70 2.88
C LEU A 489 -6.93 24.50 3.17
N THR A 490 -6.59 23.69 4.17
CA THR A 490 -7.43 22.57 4.61
C THR A 490 -8.81 23.05 5.05
N ASP A 491 -8.87 24.17 5.78
CA ASP A 491 -10.12 24.77 6.21
C ASP A 491 -11.01 25.21 5.04
N SER A 492 -10.42 25.87 4.04
CA SER A 492 -11.13 26.25 2.81
C SER A 492 -11.59 25.03 2.04
N PHE A 493 -10.71 24.04 1.88
CA PHE A 493 -11.02 22.85 1.12
C PHE A 493 -12.13 22.02 1.76
N ARG A 494 -12.09 21.84 3.08
CA ARG A 494 -13.18 21.20 3.83
C ARG A 494 -14.50 21.91 3.56
N ARG A 495 -14.56 23.24 3.70
CA ARG A 495 -15.79 24.02 3.47
C ARG A 495 -16.31 23.84 2.04
N ASP A 496 -15.44 23.96 1.05
CA ASP A 496 -15.80 23.86 -0.35
C ASP A 496 -16.28 22.45 -0.72
N LEU A 497 -15.63 21.42 -0.19
CA LEU A 497 -16.01 20.02 -0.39
C LEU A 497 -17.42 19.74 0.17
N TRP A 498 -17.69 20.19 1.40
CA TRP A 498 -19.01 20.10 2.02
C TRP A 498 -20.06 20.91 1.25
N ALA A 499 -19.75 22.13 0.83
CA ALA A 499 -20.66 22.98 0.08
C ALA A 499 -21.03 22.36 -1.29
N VAL A 500 -20.09 21.69 -1.96
CA VAL A 500 -20.39 20.91 -3.17
C VAL A 500 -21.29 19.73 -2.81
N PHE A 501 -20.94 18.93 -1.79
CA PHE A 501 -21.73 17.77 -1.40
C PHE A 501 -23.19 18.12 -1.05
N GLU A 502 -23.39 19.20 -0.30
CA GLU A 502 -24.70 19.69 0.14
C GLU A 502 -25.51 20.41 -0.96
N SER A 503 -24.90 20.69 -2.12
CA SER A 503 -25.62 21.29 -3.26
C SER A 503 -26.74 20.40 -3.82
N ARG A 504 -26.77 19.12 -3.41
CA ARG A 504 -27.73 18.13 -3.88
C ARG A 504 -28.44 17.42 -2.74
N PRO A 505 -29.69 16.97 -2.93
CA PRO A 505 -30.40 16.24 -1.89
C PRO A 505 -29.79 14.87 -1.64
N LEU A 506 -29.94 14.40 -0.40
CA LEU A 506 -29.62 13.04 0.01
C LEU A 506 -30.69 12.07 -0.52
N ASP A 507 -30.28 10.83 -0.80
CA ASP A 507 -31.16 9.77 -1.32
C ASP A 507 -32.25 9.37 -0.31
N LYS A 508 -31.87 9.21 0.96
CA LYS A 508 -32.76 8.79 2.06
C LYS A 508 -32.65 9.74 3.27
N PRO A 509 -33.06 11.01 3.15
CA PRO A 509 -32.81 12.02 4.18
C PRO A 509 -33.50 11.73 5.52
N ALA A 510 -34.54 10.88 5.53
CA ALA A 510 -35.27 10.48 6.72
C ALA A 510 -34.76 9.16 7.35
N SER A 511 -33.76 8.51 6.77
CA SER A 511 -33.20 7.29 7.35
C SER A 511 -32.52 7.57 8.69
N SER A 512 -32.52 6.57 9.56
CA SER A 512 -31.84 6.63 10.85
C SER A 512 -30.34 6.92 10.71
N TRP A 513 -29.70 6.38 9.66
CA TRP A 513 -28.31 6.67 9.32
C TRP A 513 -28.06 8.14 9.01
N GLN A 514 -28.90 8.75 8.17
CA GLN A 514 -28.78 10.17 7.81
C GLN A 514 -29.13 11.10 8.96
N ARG A 515 -30.17 10.76 9.74
CA ARG A 515 -30.53 11.51 10.96
C ARG A 515 -29.40 11.51 11.97
N SER A 516 -28.84 10.32 12.26
CA SER A 516 -27.70 10.16 13.16
C SER A 516 -26.47 10.92 12.65
N ALA A 517 -26.10 10.73 11.38
CA ALA A 517 -24.95 11.42 10.79
C ALA A 517 -25.09 12.94 10.87
N ARG A 518 -26.29 13.50 10.63
CA ARG A 518 -26.55 14.93 10.77
C ARG A 518 -26.41 15.40 12.21
N ALA A 519 -27.00 14.69 13.17
CA ALA A 519 -26.91 15.05 14.59
C ALA A 519 -25.46 15.02 15.10
N LEU A 520 -24.68 13.99 14.70
CA LEU A 520 -23.26 13.90 15.02
C LEU A 520 -22.45 15.01 14.34
N HIS A 521 -22.75 15.31 13.08
CA HIS A 521 -22.05 16.37 12.35
C HIS A 521 -22.32 17.77 12.94
N GLU A 522 -23.56 18.06 13.38
CA GLU A 522 -23.89 19.30 14.09
C GLU A 522 -23.03 19.49 15.35
N LEU A 523 -22.84 18.43 16.13
CA LEU A 523 -21.95 18.43 17.30
C LEU A 523 -20.49 18.69 16.88
N VAL A 524 -19.99 17.96 15.88
CA VAL A 524 -18.63 18.14 15.34
C VAL A 524 -18.36 19.58 14.90
N LEU A 525 -19.32 20.23 14.23
CA LEU A 525 -19.18 21.62 13.78
C LEU A 525 -19.09 22.59 14.97
N GLU A 526 -19.86 22.35 16.04
CA GLU A 526 -19.82 23.19 17.23
C GLU A 526 -18.52 23.00 18.02
N GLU A 527 -18.08 21.76 18.19
CA GLU A 527 -16.78 21.43 18.77
C GLU A 527 -15.63 22.11 18.01
N ARG A 528 -15.70 22.12 16.68
CA ARG A 528 -14.71 22.82 15.83
C ARG A 528 -14.68 24.32 16.10
N LYS A 529 -15.83 24.97 16.30
CA LYS A 529 -15.88 26.41 16.63
C LYS A 529 -15.17 26.68 17.96
N VAL A 530 -15.44 25.87 18.97
CA VAL A 530 -14.82 25.99 20.30
C VAL A 530 -13.31 25.72 20.23
N LEU A 531 -12.87 24.73 19.44
CA LEU A 531 -11.45 24.47 19.16
C LEU A 531 -10.75 25.72 18.61
N LEU A 532 -11.28 26.31 17.54
CA LEU A 532 -10.69 27.50 16.90
C LEU A 532 -10.74 28.73 17.81
N ALA A 533 -11.82 28.92 18.57
CA ALA A 533 -11.91 30.00 19.54
C ALA A 533 -10.88 29.84 20.69
N THR A 534 -10.62 28.60 21.12
CA THR A 534 -9.59 28.29 22.12
C THR A 534 -8.19 28.58 21.58
N ARG A 535 -7.93 28.20 20.33
CA ARG A 535 -6.69 28.56 19.62
C ARG A 535 -6.47 30.07 19.64
N ASP A 536 -7.49 30.83 19.23
CA ASP A 536 -7.40 32.29 19.11
C ASP A 536 -7.22 32.95 20.49
N TYR A 537 -7.83 32.40 21.54
CA TYR A 537 -7.56 32.81 22.93
C TYR A 537 -6.11 32.55 23.34
N LEU A 538 -5.57 31.35 23.09
CA LEU A 538 -4.18 31.01 23.43
C LEU A 538 -3.16 31.86 22.64
N GLN A 539 -3.55 32.33 21.45
CA GLN A 539 -2.76 33.29 20.65
C GLN A 539 -2.96 34.75 21.04
N LYS A 540 -3.74 35.04 22.10
CA LYS A 540 -4.10 36.40 22.54
C LYS A 540 -4.84 37.22 21.47
N LYS A 541 -5.47 36.55 20.49
CA LYS A 541 -6.37 37.17 19.50
C LYS A 541 -7.77 37.40 20.08
N ASN A 542 -8.19 36.51 20.98
CA ASN A 542 -9.45 36.63 21.73
C ASN A 542 -9.16 36.89 23.22
N ALA A 543 -9.98 37.74 23.84
CA ALA A 543 -9.83 38.14 25.25
C ALA A 543 -10.34 37.11 26.25
N SER A 544 -11.27 36.23 25.84
CA SER A 544 -11.92 35.24 26.71
C SER A 544 -11.82 33.84 26.14
N LEU A 545 -11.68 32.86 27.02
CA LEU A 545 -11.82 31.44 26.68
C LEU A 545 -13.28 31.15 26.29
N PRO A 546 -13.55 30.34 25.25
CA PRO A 546 -14.92 29.92 24.92
C PRO A 546 -15.52 29.03 26.00
N ASP A 547 -16.85 29.00 26.10
CA ASP A 547 -17.58 28.05 26.93
C ASP A 547 -18.02 26.80 26.14
N ALA A 548 -18.45 25.76 26.87
CA ALA A 548 -18.92 24.49 26.30
C ALA A 548 -20.46 24.36 26.28
N ASN A 549 -21.22 25.43 26.55
CA ASN A 549 -22.67 25.32 26.78
C ASN A 549 -23.43 24.81 25.53
N ALA A 550 -23.01 25.26 24.33
CA ALA A 550 -23.61 24.82 23.07
C ALA A 550 -23.31 23.34 22.79
N ILE A 551 -22.09 22.88 23.11
CA ILE A 551 -21.70 21.47 23.03
C ILE A 551 -22.55 20.64 24.00
N ASP A 552 -22.69 21.09 25.25
CA ASP A 552 -23.50 20.40 26.27
C ASP A 552 -24.99 20.29 25.86
N ALA A 553 -25.54 21.34 25.23
CA ALA A 553 -26.91 21.32 24.73
C ALA A 553 -27.10 20.31 23.58
N LEU A 554 -26.16 20.26 22.63
CA LEU A 554 -26.18 19.30 21.52
C LEU A 554 -25.98 17.87 22.01
N LEU A 555 -25.11 17.64 23.01
CA LEU A 555 -24.90 16.33 23.63
C LEU A 555 -26.16 15.81 24.33
N ARG A 556 -26.84 16.67 25.10
CA ARG A 556 -28.11 16.30 25.75
C ARG A 556 -29.15 15.91 24.72
N LYS A 557 -29.24 16.65 23.61
CA LYS A 557 -30.13 16.32 22.50
C LYS A 557 -29.75 14.98 21.86
N LEU A 558 -28.47 14.77 21.54
CA LEU A 558 -27.97 13.54 20.93
C LEU A 558 -28.28 12.28 21.77
N LEU A 559 -28.14 12.38 23.10
CA LEU A 559 -28.45 11.31 24.04
C LEU A 559 -29.96 11.10 24.22
N THR A 560 -30.74 12.16 24.24
CA THR A 560 -32.21 12.07 24.36
C THR A 560 -32.83 11.46 23.10
N ASP A 561 -32.30 11.82 21.93
CA ASP A 561 -32.79 11.39 20.63
C ASP A 561 -32.14 10.06 20.17
N GLU A 562 -31.31 9.40 20.99
CA GLU A 562 -30.56 8.18 20.61
C GLU A 562 -31.47 7.09 20.03
N TYR A 563 -32.61 6.83 20.68
CA TYR A 563 -33.56 5.80 20.21
C TYR A 563 -34.08 6.11 18.80
N ASP A 564 -34.44 7.37 18.52
CA ASP A 564 -34.99 7.78 17.23
C ASP A 564 -33.90 7.89 16.14
N ASN A 565 -32.72 8.35 16.53
CA ASN A 565 -31.54 8.43 15.66
C ASN A 565 -31.09 7.03 15.23
N MET A 566 -30.99 6.09 16.15
CA MET A 566 -30.46 4.75 15.91
C MET A 566 -31.53 3.70 15.55
N LYS A 567 -32.80 4.10 15.47
CA LYS A 567 -33.94 3.19 15.21
C LYS A 567 -33.74 2.34 13.95
N GLY A 568 -33.72 1.02 14.09
CA GLY A 568 -33.56 0.11 12.95
C GLY A 568 -32.12 -0.04 12.45
N ILE A 569 -31.14 0.57 13.13
CA ILE A 569 -29.73 0.20 12.99
C ILE A 569 -29.44 -0.95 13.96
N GLU A 570 -28.79 -2.00 13.47
CA GLU A 570 -28.49 -3.19 14.25
C GLU A 570 -27.38 -2.93 15.28
N LYS A 571 -27.60 -3.36 16.53
CA LYS A 571 -26.59 -3.28 17.60
C LYS A 571 -25.81 -4.58 17.68
N LEU A 572 -24.65 -4.61 17.02
CA LEU A 572 -23.78 -5.79 16.91
C LEU A 572 -22.90 -6.06 18.15
N GLY A 573 -23.03 -5.23 19.20
CA GLY A 573 -22.23 -5.29 20.43
C GLY A 573 -21.02 -4.33 20.42
N ARG A 574 -20.68 -3.77 21.58
CA ARG A 574 -19.70 -2.67 21.68
C ARG A 574 -18.31 -3.01 21.14
N TYR A 575 -17.85 -4.24 21.37
CA TYR A 575 -16.54 -4.72 20.94
C TYR A 575 -16.49 -5.21 19.48
N ASN A 576 -17.64 -5.22 18.79
CA ASN A 576 -17.65 -5.51 17.36
C ASN A 576 -17.21 -4.26 16.59
N GLY A 577 -16.12 -4.38 15.82
CA GLY A 577 -15.57 -3.29 15.01
C GLY A 577 -16.58 -2.68 14.04
N LEU A 578 -17.56 -3.46 13.60
CA LEU A 578 -18.62 -3.09 12.67
C LEU A 578 -19.89 -2.53 13.36
N CYS A 579 -19.91 -2.44 14.68
CA CYS A 579 -21.07 -1.94 15.41
C CYS A 579 -21.21 -0.41 15.27
N PRO A 580 -22.29 0.11 14.68
CA PRO A 580 -22.48 1.55 14.51
C PRO A 580 -22.81 2.30 15.80
N TYR A 581 -23.30 1.60 16.83
CA TYR A 581 -23.56 2.18 18.15
C TYR A 581 -22.27 2.59 18.85
N SER A 582 -21.17 1.86 18.65
CA SER A 582 -19.89 2.17 19.31
C SER A 582 -19.41 3.60 19.01
N PRO A 583 -19.21 4.00 17.73
CA PRO A 583 -18.82 5.38 17.43
C PRO A 583 -19.87 6.41 17.84
N TYR A 584 -21.18 6.11 17.72
CA TYR A 584 -22.24 7.03 18.14
C TYR A 584 -22.16 7.34 19.66
N GLU A 585 -22.04 6.30 20.49
CA GLU A 585 -21.94 6.42 21.95
C GLU A 585 -20.58 7.01 22.39
N ASP A 586 -19.50 6.72 21.66
CA ASP A 586 -18.15 7.17 22.03
C ASP A 586 -17.95 8.67 21.70
N ILE A 587 -18.57 9.20 20.62
CA ILE A 587 -18.64 10.66 20.38
C ILE A 587 -19.31 11.38 21.56
N ALA A 588 -20.43 10.84 22.05
CA ALA A 588 -21.12 11.45 23.19
C ALA A 588 -20.24 11.47 24.47
N LYS A 589 -19.40 10.44 24.67
CA LYS A 589 -18.45 10.37 25.80
C LYS A 589 -17.31 11.36 25.66
N GLU A 590 -16.74 11.50 24.47
CA GLU A 590 -15.70 12.51 24.23
C GLU A 590 -16.27 13.93 24.40
N GLY A 591 -17.49 14.16 23.94
CA GLY A 591 -18.24 15.40 24.14
C GLY A 591 -18.31 15.87 25.60
N GLN A 592 -18.50 14.94 26.55
CA GLN A 592 -18.60 15.28 27.98
C GLN A 592 -17.30 15.85 28.58
N ARG A 593 -16.17 15.70 27.89
CA ARG A 593 -14.84 16.11 28.38
C ARG A 593 -14.48 17.55 28.01
N TRP A 594 -15.27 18.21 27.15
CA TRP A 594 -14.97 19.58 26.69
C TRP A 594 -14.90 20.58 27.83
N ALA A 595 -15.91 20.63 28.70
CA ALA A 595 -15.93 21.55 29.84
C ALA A 595 -14.73 21.32 30.78
N GLU A 596 -14.38 20.06 31.03
CA GLU A 596 -13.24 19.68 31.87
C GLU A 596 -11.90 20.14 31.25
N ILE A 597 -11.71 19.91 29.95
CA ILE A 597 -10.48 20.27 29.24
C ILE A 597 -10.33 21.79 29.10
N LEU A 598 -11.42 22.51 28.85
CA LEU A 598 -11.41 23.98 28.81
C LEU A 598 -11.08 24.58 30.17
N ALA A 599 -11.61 24.03 31.27
CA ALA A 599 -11.28 24.49 32.62
C ALA A 599 -9.79 24.39 32.98
N LYS A 600 -9.03 23.53 32.28
CA LYS A 600 -7.57 23.38 32.43
C LYS A 600 -6.78 24.37 31.57
N GLN A 601 -7.43 25.21 30.77
CA GLN A 601 -6.76 26.23 29.95
C GLN A 601 -6.50 27.52 30.74
N PRO A 602 -5.38 28.24 30.46
CA PRO A 602 -4.38 27.97 29.42
C PRO A 602 -3.26 27.00 29.84
N ARG A 603 -3.33 26.40 31.05
CA ARG A 603 -2.22 25.64 31.66
C ARG A 603 -1.72 24.50 30.78
N GLU A 604 -2.63 23.75 30.15
CA GLU A 604 -2.26 22.59 29.33
C GLU A 604 -1.96 22.94 27.87
N GLY A 605 -2.44 24.09 27.38
CA GLY A 605 -2.25 24.57 26.01
C GLY A 605 -3.21 23.94 25.01
N TYR A 606 -2.92 24.12 23.72
CA TYR A 606 -3.85 23.77 22.64
C TYR A 606 -3.98 22.26 22.37
N GLU A 607 -2.92 21.49 22.59
CA GLU A 607 -2.81 20.08 22.20
C GLU A 607 -3.92 19.17 22.77
N PRO A 608 -4.29 19.24 24.07
CA PRO A 608 -5.38 18.41 24.60
C PRO A 608 -6.73 18.70 23.95
N VAL A 609 -7.01 19.96 23.59
CA VAL A 609 -8.26 20.38 22.95
C VAL A 609 -8.31 19.86 21.51
N LEU A 610 -7.20 19.99 20.79
CA LEU A 610 -7.03 19.44 19.44
C LEU A 610 -7.20 17.92 19.42
N LYS A 611 -6.57 17.22 20.37
CA LYS A 611 -6.66 15.76 20.48
C LYS A 611 -8.10 15.32 20.74
N LEU A 612 -8.82 16.02 21.63
CA LEU A 612 -10.22 15.73 21.88
C LEU A 612 -11.06 15.86 20.60
N TYR A 613 -10.92 16.98 19.89
CA TYR A 613 -11.65 17.21 18.64
C TYR A 613 -11.31 16.15 17.58
N ASN A 614 -10.03 15.86 17.34
CA ASN A 614 -9.63 14.87 16.34
C ASN A 614 -10.09 13.45 16.71
N ASN A 615 -10.19 13.10 18.00
CA ASN A 615 -10.82 11.84 18.41
C ASN A 615 -12.30 11.82 18.03
N THR A 616 -13.04 12.92 18.23
CA THR A 616 -14.44 13.01 17.79
C THR A 616 -14.57 12.84 16.27
N ILE A 617 -13.69 13.46 15.49
CA ILE A 617 -13.66 13.28 14.02
C ILE A 617 -13.42 11.82 13.65
N GLN A 618 -12.51 11.14 14.34
CA GLN A 618 -12.21 9.73 14.08
C GLN A 618 -13.46 8.86 14.28
N GLU A 619 -14.18 9.04 15.38
CA GLU A 619 -15.40 8.28 15.63
C GLU A 619 -16.54 8.67 14.68
N TYR A 620 -16.66 9.95 14.30
CA TYR A 620 -17.62 10.38 13.28
C TYR A 620 -17.35 9.70 11.93
N ASN A 621 -16.09 9.71 11.49
CA ASN A 621 -15.67 9.09 10.24
C ASN A 621 -15.86 7.57 10.29
N ARG A 622 -15.66 6.94 11.45
CA ARG A 622 -15.98 5.53 11.67
C ARG A 622 -17.48 5.26 11.52
N PHE A 623 -18.34 6.07 12.13
CA PHE A 623 -19.79 5.96 11.95
C PHE A 623 -20.19 6.09 10.49
N VAL A 624 -19.67 7.10 9.79
CA VAL A 624 -19.90 7.32 8.36
C VAL A 624 -19.44 6.13 7.51
N SER A 625 -18.29 5.53 7.81
CA SER A 625 -17.76 4.37 7.07
C SER A 625 -18.61 3.11 7.19
N LEU A 626 -19.37 2.99 8.28
CA LEU A 626 -20.30 1.88 8.52
C LEU A 626 -21.67 2.12 7.87
N SER A 627 -21.95 3.35 7.43
CA SER A 627 -23.25 3.72 6.89
C SER A 627 -23.47 3.16 5.48
N PRO A 628 -24.61 2.51 5.21
CA PRO A 628 -25.02 2.16 3.85
C PRO A 628 -25.54 3.38 3.07
N ASP A 629 -25.85 4.48 3.76
CA ASP A 629 -26.29 5.72 3.13
C ASP A 629 -25.11 6.66 2.87
N LYS A 630 -25.26 7.58 1.91
CA LYS A 630 -24.19 8.50 1.50
C LYS A 630 -24.00 9.61 2.53
N CYS A 631 -22.99 9.48 3.39
CA CYS A 631 -22.62 10.47 4.40
C CYS A 631 -21.18 10.93 4.15
N LEU A 632 -20.92 12.23 4.20
CA LEU A 632 -19.57 12.73 3.94
C LEU A 632 -18.72 12.64 5.23
N PRO A 633 -17.52 12.03 5.21
CA PRO A 633 -16.60 12.08 6.34
C PRO A 633 -16.16 13.52 6.61
N GLU A 634 -15.85 13.82 7.88
CA GLU A 634 -15.21 15.09 8.22
C GLU A 634 -13.69 15.03 8.15
N ILE A 635 -13.10 16.22 8.08
CA ILE A 635 -11.65 16.41 7.95
C ILE A 635 -11.03 16.73 9.31
N TYR A 636 -9.96 16.03 9.67
CA TYR A 636 -9.19 16.30 10.88
C TYR A 636 -8.67 17.74 10.91
N GLN A 637 -8.52 18.32 12.11
CA GLN A 637 -7.80 19.58 12.26
C GLN A 637 -6.28 19.31 12.27
N PRO A 638 -5.47 19.98 11.42
CA PRO A 638 -4.03 19.87 11.50
C PRO A 638 -3.50 20.43 12.82
N ALA A 639 -2.48 19.76 13.34
CA ALA A 639 -1.79 20.19 14.54
C ALA A 639 -1.14 21.54 14.30
N ALA A 640 -1.47 22.48 15.17
CA ALA A 640 -0.85 23.76 15.10
C ALA A 640 0.61 23.69 15.49
N PHE A 641 1.46 24.34 14.70
CA PHE A 641 2.83 24.61 15.09
C PHE A 641 2.90 25.99 15.76
N PHE A 642 2.44 26.05 17.02
CA PHE A 642 2.62 27.22 17.87
C PHE A 642 3.71 26.96 18.90
N PHE A 643 4.61 27.93 19.07
CA PHE A 643 5.51 27.91 20.21
C PHE A 643 4.70 28.17 21.48
N LYS A 644 4.89 27.35 22.51
CA LYS A 644 4.70 27.84 23.88
C LYS A 644 5.72 28.98 24.05
N GLU A 645 5.28 30.24 24.07
CA GLU A 645 6.03 31.23 24.85
C GLU A 645 6.29 30.59 26.22
N PRO A 646 7.49 30.69 26.80
CA PRO A 646 7.72 30.16 28.12
C PRO A 646 6.62 30.74 29.02
N LEU A 647 5.93 29.86 29.77
CA LEU A 647 5.02 30.29 30.82
C LEU A 647 5.71 31.42 31.58
N PRO A 648 5.03 32.56 31.87
CA PRO A 648 5.64 33.62 32.66
C PRO A 648 6.25 32.97 33.89
N ALA A 649 7.56 33.20 34.06
CA ALA A 649 8.36 32.53 35.08
C ALA A 649 7.57 32.51 36.39
N SER A 650 7.29 31.31 36.90
CA SER A 650 6.79 31.19 38.27
C SER A 650 7.77 31.96 39.16
N ASN A 651 7.19 32.87 39.95
CA ASN A 651 7.83 33.91 40.76
C ASN A 651 9.33 33.71 41.06
N PRO A 652 10.16 34.76 40.97
CA PRO A 652 11.58 34.67 41.26
C PRO A 652 11.78 34.01 42.64
N ARG A 653 12.45 32.85 42.63
CA ARG A 653 12.91 32.19 43.84
C ARG A 653 13.75 33.21 44.62
N PRO A 654 13.48 33.43 45.92
CA PRO A 654 14.33 34.27 46.75
C PRO A 654 15.77 33.76 46.68
N ALA A 655 16.69 34.68 46.41
CA ALA A 655 18.11 34.40 46.38
C ALA A 655 18.61 33.85 47.73
N THR A 656 19.69 33.07 47.63
CA THR A 656 20.60 32.64 48.70
C THR A 656 20.11 31.60 49.72
N ARG A 657 20.62 30.37 49.57
CA ARG A 657 21.15 29.61 50.71
C ARG A 657 22.64 29.32 50.46
N PRO A 658 23.52 29.45 51.46
CA PRO A 658 24.95 29.18 51.31
C PRO A 658 25.20 27.68 51.08
N ASN A 659 26.22 27.37 50.27
CA ASN A 659 26.74 26.02 50.08
C ASN A 659 27.10 25.36 51.42
N PRO A 660 26.66 24.11 51.69
CA PRO A 660 27.26 23.32 52.75
C PRO A 660 28.55 22.64 52.24
N THR A 661 29.61 22.82 53.02
CA THR A 661 30.88 22.08 53.00
C THR A 661 30.64 20.56 53.07
N PRO A 662 31.52 19.71 52.48
CA PRO A 662 31.30 18.27 52.46
C PRO A 662 31.79 17.61 53.75
N PRO A 663 31.03 16.67 54.35
CA PRO A 663 31.59 15.78 55.36
C PRO A 663 31.81 14.36 54.81
N ASN A 664 33.06 13.96 55.03
CA ASN A 664 33.68 12.64 55.12
C ASN A 664 32.81 11.39 55.33
N ASN A 665 33.30 10.31 54.73
CA ASN A 665 32.91 8.92 54.87
C ASN A 665 33.01 8.36 56.31
N THR A 666 32.01 7.59 56.76
CA THR A 666 32.21 6.23 57.34
C THR A 666 30.87 5.45 57.35
N PRO A 667 30.87 4.12 57.18
CA PRO A 667 29.68 3.33 56.83
C PRO A 667 29.04 2.64 58.05
N LYS A 668 27.70 2.60 58.12
CA LYS A 668 26.94 1.69 59.00
C LYS A 668 25.59 1.29 58.37
N GLY A 669 25.46 -0.02 58.10
CA GLY A 669 24.36 -0.87 58.58
C GLY A 669 22.94 -0.69 58.01
N ILE A 670 22.64 -1.50 56.99
CA ILE A 670 21.39 -2.22 56.66
C ILE A 670 20.13 -1.89 57.49
N GLN A 671 19.05 -1.48 56.82
CA GLN A 671 17.72 -2.10 56.96
C GLN A 671 17.02 -2.14 55.60
N VAL A 672 16.82 -3.36 55.10
CA VAL A 672 16.00 -3.67 53.93
C VAL A 672 14.54 -3.68 54.40
N GLY A 673 13.84 -2.58 54.17
CA GLY A 673 12.38 -2.52 54.17
C GLY A 673 11.91 -2.54 52.72
N ARG A 674 11.39 -3.68 52.27
CA ARG A 674 10.70 -3.80 50.98
C ARG A 674 9.31 -3.18 51.14
N ASP A 675 9.10 -2.02 50.55
CA ASP A 675 7.80 -1.61 50.05
C ASP A 675 7.98 -1.22 48.58
N THR A 676 7.83 -2.21 47.71
CA THR A 676 7.76 -2.02 46.27
C THR A 676 6.40 -1.38 45.98
N VAL A 677 6.36 -0.05 45.86
CA VAL A 677 5.23 0.63 45.24
C VAL A 677 5.22 0.24 43.77
N ILE A 678 4.33 -0.69 43.39
CA ILE A 678 4.04 -0.99 42.00
C ILE A 678 3.29 0.21 41.43
N ILE A 679 4.00 1.02 40.65
CA ILE A 679 3.39 2.06 39.81
C ILE A 679 2.81 1.34 38.60
N TYR A 680 1.49 1.25 38.52
CA TYR A 680 0.82 0.88 37.27
C TYR A 680 1.03 2.01 36.26
N ARG A 681 1.92 1.78 35.30
CA ARG A 681 2.02 2.61 34.10
C ARG A 681 1.04 2.05 33.09
N THR A 682 -0.09 2.72 32.91
CA THR A 682 -1.04 2.39 31.84
C THR A 682 -0.49 2.98 30.54
N ASP A 683 0.31 2.21 29.83
CA ASP A 683 0.69 2.54 28.45
C ASP A 683 -0.49 2.21 27.54
N THR A 684 -1.08 3.23 26.91
CA THR A 684 -2.07 3.04 25.84
C THR A 684 -1.32 2.61 24.58
N VAL A 685 -1.34 1.31 24.29
CA VAL A 685 -0.86 0.76 23.02
C VAL A 685 -1.95 0.96 21.97
N PHE A 686 -1.64 1.71 20.91
CA PHE A 686 -2.45 1.73 19.69
C PHE A 686 -2.12 0.49 18.86
N VAL A 687 -3.12 -0.36 18.60
CA VAL A 687 -2.99 -1.53 17.72
C VAL A 687 -3.68 -1.21 16.41
N TYR A 688 -2.91 -1.03 15.33
CA TYR A 688 -3.40 -0.82 13.96
C TYR A 688 -3.04 -1.98 13.02
N GLN A 689 -2.40 -3.03 13.51
CA GLN A 689 -2.07 -4.25 12.77
C GLN A 689 -2.29 -5.44 13.69
N THR A 690 -2.80 -6.55 13.16
CA THR A 690 -2.78 -7.86 13.82
C THR A 690 -1.33 -8.35 13.92
N ASP A 691 -0.56 -7.74 14.83
CA ASP A 691 0.72 -8.25 15.27
C ASP A 691 0.56 -8.96 16.62
N THR A 692 1.00 -10.20 16.60
CA THR A 692 1.06 -11.16 17.70
C THR A 692 1.64 -10.51 18.95
N VAL A 693 0.86 -10.49 20.05
CA VAL A 693 1.36 -10.13 21.37
C VAL A 693 2.39 -11.17 21.80
N TYR A 694 3.67 -10.77 21.91
CA TYR A 694 4.67 -11.59 22.58
C TYR A 694 4.46 -11.44 24.09
N LEU A 695 3.80 -12.43 24.69
CA LEU A 695 3.86 -12.62 26.14
C LEU A 695 5.27 -13.13 26.48
N ASP A 696 5.91 -12.48 27.44
CA ASP A 696 7.19 -12.96 27.98
C ASP A 696 6.99 -14.38 28.53
N ASN A 697 7.81 -15.33 28.09
CA ASN A 697 7.70 -16.76 28.44
C ASN A 697 7.85 -17.02 29.96
N SER A 698 8.25 -16.02 30.74
CA SER A 698 8.42 -16.13 32.19
C SER A 698 7.12 -16.06 33.01
N MET A 699 5.96 -15.81 32.40
CA MET A 699 4.67 -15.69 33.12
C MET A 699 3.57 -16.69 32.69
N VAL A 700 3.89 -17.67 31.85
CA VAL A 700 2.88 -18.61 31.31
C VAL A 700 3.02 -19.98 31.95
N GLY A 701 2.26 -20.24 33.01
CA GLY A 701 2.05 -21.59 33.58
C GLY A 701 0.85 -22.30 32.94
N GLU A 702 0.68 -23.61 33.20
CA GLU A 702 -0.44 -24.41 32.67
C GLU A 702 -1.82 -23.84 33.06
N GLU A 703 -1.93 -23.15 34.19
CA GLU A 703 -3.18 -22.49 34.65
C GLU A 703 -3.62 -21.30 33.77
N PHE A 704 -2.73 -20.75 32.92
CA PHE A 704 -3.08 -19.63 32.03
C PHE A 704 -4.01 -20.07 30.87
N TYR A 705 -4.11 -21.38 30.61
CA TYR A 705 -4.83 -21.94 29.46
C TYR A 705 -6.03 -22.81 29.87
N SER A 706 -6.70 -22.52 30.98
CA SER A 706 -7.91 -23.27 31.40
C SER A 706 -9.20 -22.52 31.05
N LEU A 707 -10.21 -23.27 30.55
CA LEU A 707 -11.59 -22.79 30.38
C LEU A 707 -12.47 -23.06 31.62
N GLU A 708 -11.86 -23.44 32.73
CA GLU A 708 -12.55 -23.74 33.98
C GLU A 708 -13.16 -22.45 34.59
N GLY A 709 -14.47 -22.49 34.87
CA GLY A 709 -15.26 -21.34 35.33
C GLY A 709 -15.96 -20.53 34.22
N PHE A 710 -15.72 -20.84 32.93
CA PHE A 710 -16.45 -20.24 31.81
C PHE A 710 -17.68 -21.08 31.41
N ALA A 711 -18.68 -20.44 30.78
CA ALA A 711 -19.85 -21.13 30.25
C ALA A 711 -19.48 -22.13 29.13
N PRO A 712 -20.25 -23.22 28.91
CA PRO A 712 -20.02 -24.15 27.81
C PRO A 712 -20.08 -23.46 26.44
N ASN A 713 -19.14 -23.76 25.55
CA ASN A 713 -19.05 -23.17 24.21
C ASN A 713 -19.18 -24.25 23.13
N ASN A 714 -20.20 -24.14 22.27
CA ASN A 714 -20.30 -24.97 21.07
C ASN A 714 -19.50 -24.31 19.92
N MET A 715 -18.32 -24.84 19.62
CA MET A 715 -17.46 -24.26 18.59
C MET A 715 -17.67 -24.95 17.23
N VAL A 716 -18.26 -24.22 16.28
CA VAL A 716 -18.35 -24.65 14.87
C VAL A 716 -17.31 -23.89 14.06
N LEU A 717 -16.32 -24.60 13.52
CA LEU A 717 -15.26 -24.02 12.70
C LEU A 717 -15.58 -24.19 11.22
N LEU A 718 -15.87 -23.08 10.55
CA LEU A 718 -15.95 -23.02 9.09
C LEU A 718 -14.60 -22.54 8.55
N VAL A 719 -13.87 -23.44 7.87
CA VAL A 719 -12.56 -23.12 7.29
C VAL A 719 -12.75 -22.74 5.83
N ASP A 720 -12.62 -21.45 5.54
CA ASP A 720 -12.53 -20.94 4.18
C ASP A 720 -11.06 -20.84 3.75
N VAL A 721 -10.69 -21.58 2.72
CA VAL A 721 -9.32 -21.57 2.19
C VAL A 721 -9.24 -20.50 1.10
N SER A 722 -9.18 -19.24 1.53
CA SER A 722 -8.96 -18.09 0.63
C SER A 722 -7.47 -17.83 0.37
N GLY A 723 -7.15 -16.98 -0.60
CA GLY A 723 -5.78 -16.61 -0.96
C GLY A 723 -4.92 -16.08 0.21
N SER A 724 -5.55 -15.56 1.28
CA SER A 724 -4.89 -15.15 2.53
C SER A 724 -4.19 -16.30 3.28
N MET A 725 -4.52 -17.55 2.97
CA MET A 725 -3.92 -18.77 3.52
C MET A 725 -2.70 -19.29 2.73
N ASN A 726 -2.32 -18.62 1.63
CA ASN A 726 -1.29 -19.11 0.70
C ASN A 726 0.16 -18.97 1.22
N ALA A 727 0.38 -18.31 2.37
CA ALA A 727 1.70 -18.26 2.99
C ALA A 727 2.05 -19.62 3.63
N PRO A 728 3.23 -20.22 3.35
CA PRO A 728 3.59 -21.58 3.81
C PRO A 728 3.55 -21.78 5.34
N SER A 729 3.65 -20.70 6.11
CA SER A 729 3.61 -20.73 7.58
C SER A 729 2.19 -20.77 8.17
N ARG A 730 1.15 -20.39 7.40
CA ARG A 730 -0.22 -20.18 7.93
C ARG A 730 -0.94 -21.48 8.24
N LEU A 731 -0.85 -22.50 7.37
CA LEU A 731 -1.49 -23.81 7.60
C LEU A 731 -0.87 -24.58 8.78
N PRO A 732 0.47 -24.66 8.92
CA PRO A 732 1.10 -25.22 10.12
C PRO A 732 0.70 -24.45 11.39
N LEU A 733 0.68 -23.11 11.34
CA LEU A 733 0.28 -22.28 12.47
C LEU A 733 -1.19 -22.50 12.86
N LEU A 734 -2.09 -22.57 11.89
CA LEU A 734 -3.51 -22.88 12.11
C LEU A 734 -3.66 -24.26 12.75
N LYS A 735 -2.96 -25.27 12.23
CA LYS A 735 -2.95 -26.63 12.80
C LYS A 735 -2.44 -26.64 14.25
N THR A 736 -1.37 -25.91 14.54
CA THR A 736 -0.83 -25.81 15.91
C THR A 736 -1.79 -25.06 16.83
N SER A 737 -2.44 -24.01 16.33
CA SER A 737 -3.41 -23.21 17.09
C SER A 737 -4.68 -24.03 17.41
N LEU A 738 -5.20 -24.78 16.44
CA LEU A 738 -6.34 -25.69 16.63
C LEU A 738 -6.00 -26.82 17.60
N LYS A 739 -4.79 -27.41 17.50
CA LYS A 739 -4.36 -28.42 18.46
C LYS A 739 -4.26 -27.89 19.90
N LYS A 740 -3.78 -26.65 20.07
CA LYS A 740 -3.76 -25.99 21.37
C LYS A 740 -5.17 -25.71 21.88
N LEU A 741 -6.06 -25.25 20.99
CA LEU A 741 -7.45 -24.96 21.33
C LEU A 741 -8.23 -26.21 21.76
N VAL A 742 -8.12 -27.30 21.00
CA VAL A 742 -8.71 -28.60 21.37
C VAL A 742 -8.10 -29.13 22.67
N GLY A 743 -6.82 -28.87 22.92
CA GLY A 743 -6.17 -29.27 24.17
C GLY A 743 -6.67 -28.54 25.42
N ILE A 744 -7.42 -27.44 25.28
CA ILE A 744 -8.00 -26.67 26.39
C ILE A 744 -9.52 -26.77 26.47
N MET A 745 -10.16 -27.41 25.48
CA MET A 745 -11.60 -27.67 25.48
C MET A 745 -11.94 -28.72 26.54
N ARG A 746 -13.05 -28.50 27.24
CA ARG A 746 -13.57 -29.49 28.20
C ARG A 746 -14.42 -30.52 27.45
N PRO A 747 -14.66 -31.71 28.02
CA PRO A 747 -15.53 -32.72 27.41
C PRO A 747 -16.93 -32.21 27.06
N GLU A 748 -17.43 -31.21 27.78
CA GLU A 748 -18.71 -30.54 27.53
C GLU A 748 -18.67 -29.42 26.46
N ASP A 749 -17.49 -29.06 25.95
CA ASP A 749 -17.31 -28.11 24.84
C ASP A 749 -17.15 -28.82 23.47
N GLU A 750 -16.98 -30.16 23.45
CA GLU A 750 -17.02 -31.01 22.23
C GLU A 750 -18.44 -31.15 21.68
#